data_AF-A0A2G5WGT4-F1
#
_entry.id   AF-A0A2G5WGT4-F1
#
_cell.length_a   1.000
_cell.length_b   1.000
_cell.length_c   1.000
_cell.angle_alpha   90.00
_cell.angle_beta   90.00
_cell.angle_gamma   90.00
#
_symmetry.space_group_name_H-M   'P 1'
#
loop_
_entity.id
_entity.type
_entity.pdbx_description
1 polymer ?
#
loop_
_entity_poly.entity_id
_entity_poly.type
_entity_poly.pdbx_seq_one_letter_code
_entity_poly.pdbx_strand_id
1 'polypeptide(L)'
;MQSYLEIENGVVPSVCSLDCPDQCGLLLHKRDGKIVKIEGDPEHPVTKGSICNKVRHMSERIYDQNRITTPLKRVGQKGDGKFVPISWTEAIETITDHWKTLISEVGPESILPYSFYANMGKLSSKGMDRRFFNRLGSSQLDRTICSVAGEVGYNYTMGGRYGTDPEEMTETKLFILWGINAVSTNMHQMMIAQKARKNGAKIVVIDVHKNQTGRMADWFIPIIPGTDGALALGIMHILYEENMVNQSFLEDYTIGYEALQDHVKNYTPQMVSTITGIPVEDIYSLARMYGTTSPSMIRIGNGPQHHDNGGMIVRTIACLPALTGQWEVTGGGALKSNADYLTHNIAALEHPNLLKQPPRRFNMNRLGDALLEEKEPIRSLYVYNSNPALVAPDANKVREGLARTDLFMVVHDLFLTDTAKFADIVLPATSAFENTDFYTSFWHHYIHIQEPVIPPFEDSKSNPDVFRLLAQGMGFEEPSFRDDDQEMMKQALSNLTNPHLSEVTYESLKEKRFMKASGTNTILHNLQTPSGKIELYSKQMELDGYPALPTYIPIIQDSDYPLLYVPTANHNFLNTIFSNNEKHIKMEKEPKLFMNLHDAELRGIEDKDLVRIWNDRGECEMTVSVGEHVLPGVVVSLGLWADQTGEKRLVNALTPNRVADMGGGATFFSGRVEVSVSHSNDEES
;
A
#
# COMPACT_ATOMS: atom_id res chain seq x y z
N MET A 1 -16.44 -30.91 -3.29
CA MET A 1 -17.24 -29.90 -2.56
C MET A 1 -18.22 -29.27 -3.55
N GLN A 2 -19.44 -28.98 -3.08
CA GLN A 2 -20.45 -28.28 -3.88
C GLN A 2 -19.97 -26.85 -4.20
N SER A 3 -20.26 -26.35 -5.40
CA SER A 3 -19.95 -24.97 -5.77
C SER A 3 -20.75 -23.98 -4.93
N TYR A 4 -20.14 -22.89 -4.47
CA TYR A 4 -20.86 -21.85 -3.71
C TYR A 4 -21.91 -21.11 -4.56
N LEU A 5 -21.78 -21.16 -5.88
CA LEU A 5 -22.77 -20.62 -6.81
C LEU A 5 -24.12 -21.35 -6.69
N GLU A 6 -24.11 -22.65 -6.41
CA GLU A 6 -25.31 -23.49 -6.28
C GLU A 6 -26.02 -23.34 -4.92
N ILE A 7 -25.37 -22.69 -3.95
CA ILE A 7 -25.94 -22.45 -2.63
C ILE A 7 -26.76 -21.16 -2.69
N GLU A 8 -28.08 -21.27 -2.89
CA GLU A 8 -28.96 -20.09 -2.94
C GLU A 8 -29.13 -19.43 -1.57
N ASN A 9 -29.21 -20.23 -0.51
CA ASN A 9 -29.45 -19.80 0.87
C ASN A 9 -28.46 -20.48 1.81
N GLY A 10 -27.77 -19.71 2.67
CA GLY A 10 -26.82 -20.27 3.63
C GLY A 10 -25.63 -19.35 3.90
N VAL A 11 -24.58 -19.90 4.50
CA VAL A 11 -23.34 -19.18 4.81
C VAL A 11 -22.18 -19.88 4.11
N VAL A 12 -21.34 -19.12 3.41
CA VAL A 12 -20.17 -19.63 2.67
C VAL A 12 -18.92 -18.84 3.04
N PRO A 13 -17.74 -19.50 3.11
CA PRO A 13 -16.50 -18.82 3.44
C PRO A 13 -15.96 -18.03 2.24
N SER A 14 -15.22 -16.97 2.54
CA SER A 14 -14.55 -16.10 1.57
C SER A 14 -13.37 -15.38 2.24
N VAL A 15 -12.70 -14.50 1.52
CA VAL A 15 -11.57 -13.71 2.02
C VAL A 15 -11.67 -12.27 1.55
N CYS A 16 -11.26 -11.32 2.41
CA CYS A 16 -11.26 -9.90 2.09
C CYS A 16 -10.21 -9.56 1.03
N SER A 17 -10.61 -9.00 -0.10
CA SER A 17 -9.71 -8.72 -1.23
C SER A 17 -8.96 -7.39 -1.19
N LEU A 18 -9.23 -6.56 -0.19
CA LEU A 18 -8.73 -5.19 -0.09
C LEU A 18 -7.21 -5.15 0.15
N ASP A 19 -6.54 -4.10 -0.36
CA ASP A 19 -5.13 -3.75 -0.08
C ASP A 19 -4.90 -3.41 1.40
N CYS A 20 -4.83 -4.45 2.22
CA CYS A 20 -4.74 -4.36 3.67
C CYS A 20 -3.88 -5.53 4.20
N PRO A 21 -3.04 -5.31 5.23
CA PRO A 21 -2.25 -6.38 5.84
C PRO A 21 -3.09 -7.55 6.40
N ASP A 22 -4.32 -7.27 6.84
CA ASP A 22 -5.12 -8.19 7.65
C ASP A 22 -5.69 -9.40 6.89
N GLN A 23 -5.84 -9.29 5.56
CA GLN A 23 -6.36 -10.35 4.66
C GLN A 23 -7.50 -11.20 5.28
N CYS A 24 -8.51 -10.56 5.87
CA CYS A 24 -9.43 -11.23 6.79
C CYS A 24 -10.19 -12.41 6.16
N GLY A 25 -10.29 -13.52 6.90
CA GLY A 25 -11.27 -14.56 6.63
C GLY A 25 -12.70 -14.06 6.83
N LEU A 26 -13.60 -14.40 5.91
CA LEU A 26 -14.98 -13.91 5.86
C LEU A 26 -15.99 -15.06 5.80
N LEU A 27 -17.20 -14.78 6.26
CA LEU A 27 -18.41 -15.58 6.07
C LEU A 27 -19.46 -14.72 5.37
N LEU A 28 -19.87 -15.14 4.17
CA LEU A 28 -20.86 -14.45 3.35
C LEU A 28 -22.21 -15.16 3.48
N HIS A 29 -23.22 -14.43 3.92
CA HIS A 29 -24.58 -14.93 4.08
C HIS A 29 -25.35 -14.70 2.79
N LYS A 30 -25.83 -15.78 2.18
CA LYS A 30 -26.63 -15.76 0.96
C LYS A 30 -28.11 -15.93 1.26
N ARG A 31 -28.93 -15.17 0.52
CA ARG A 31 -30.38 -15.37 0.40
C ARG A 31 -30.78 -15.14 -1.05
N ASP A 32 -31.52 -16.08 -1.63
CA ASP A 32 -31.96 -16.04 -3.03
C ASP A 32 -30.79 -15.77 -4.01
N GLY A 33 -29.65 -16.42 -3.75
CA GLY A 33 -28.43 -16.28 -4.56
C GLY A 33 -27.64 -14.98 -4.34
N LYS A 34 -28.12 -14.04 -3.52
CA LYS A 34 -27.46 -12.75 -3.24
C LYS A 34 -26.81 -12.70 -1.86
N ILE A 35 -25.69 -11.99 -1.74
CA ILE A 35 -25.01 -11.73 -0.47
C ILE A 35 -25.79 -10.66 0.30
N VAL A 36 -26.43 -11.04 1.40
CA VAL A 36 -27.22 -10.12 2.23
C VAL A 36 -26.49 -9.62 3.47
N LYS A 37 -25.41 -10.31 3.88
CA LYS A 37 -24.61 -9.94 5.05
C LYS A 37 -23.19 -10.51 4.93
N ILE A 38 -22.23 -9.78 5.47
CA ILE A 38 -20.80 -10.15 5.52
C ILE A 38 -20.35 -10.12 6.97
N GLU A 39 -19.78 -11.23 7.43
CA GLU A 39 -19.17 -11.35 8.76
C GLU A 39 -17.72 -11.81 8.63
N GLY A 40 -16.93 -11.60 9.69
CA GLY A 40 -15.61 -12.23 9.77
C GLY A 40 -15.75 -13.70 10.15
N ASP A 41 -14.83 -14.52 9.70
CA ASP A 41 -14.72 -15.92 10.11
C ASP A 41 -14.13 -16.02 11.53
N PRO A 42 -14.88 -16.48 12.54
CA PRO A 42 -14.36 -16.65 13.91
C PRO A 42 -13.25 -17.69 14.01
N GLU A 43 -13.20 -18.65 13.09
CA GLU A 43 -12.19 -19.71 13.06
C GLU A 43 -10.86 -19.25 12.46
N HIS A 44 -10.83 -18.07 11.81
CA HIS A 44 -9.59 -17.51 11.30
C HIS A 44 -8.63 -17.18 12.47
N PRO A 45 -7.42 -17.77 12.53
CA PRO A 45 -6.58 -17.73 13.73
C PRO A 45 -6.15 -16.33 14.16
N VAL A 46 -5.94 -15.43 13.19
CA VAL A 46 -5.54 -14.05 13.46
C VAL A 46 -6.72 -13.10 13.58
N THR A 47 -7.63 -13.08 12.60
CA THR A 47 -8.70 -12.07 12.55
C THR A 47 -9.91 -12.37 13.46
N LYS A 48 -10.10 -13.64 13.87
CA LYS A 48 -11.05 -14.08 14.91
C LYS A 48 -12.43 -13.44 14.80
N GLY A 49 -13.00 -13.45 13.60
CA GLY A 49 -14.37 -12.97 13.34
C GLY A 49 -14.53 -11.45 13.24
N SER A 50 -13.47 -10.68 13.47
CA SER A 50 -13.52 -9.21 13.42
C SER A 50 -13.22 -8.70 12.03
N ILE A 51 -14.00 -7.73 11.55
CA ILE A 51 -13.83 -7.05 10.25
C ILE A 51 -14.17 -5.56 10.36
N CYS A 52 -13.56 -4.76 9.49
CA CYS A 52 -13.78 -3.31 9.45
C CYS A 52 -15.09 -2.94 8.73
N ASN A 53 -15.53 -1.70 8.90
CA ASN A 53 -16.76 -1.19 8.28
C ASN A 53 -16.71 -1.24 6.74
N LYS A 54 -15.54 -1.05 6.14
CA LYS A 54 -15.32 -1.19 4.68
C LYS A 54 -15.81 -2.54 4.16
N VAL A 55 -15.49 -3.60 4.89
CA VAL A 55 -15.84 -4.97 4.49
C VAL A 55 -17.29 -5.31 4.86
N ARG A 56 -17.79 -4.84 6.01
CA ARG A 56 -19.19 -5.07 6.43
C ARG A 56 -20.21 -4.55 5.42
N HIS A 57 -19.88 -3.48 4.71
CA HIS A 57 -20.74 -2.82 3.72
C HIS A 57 -20.37 -3.15 2.27
N MET A 58 -19.51 -4.14 2.01
CA MET A 58 -19.09 -4.50 0.64
C MET A 58 -20.27 -4.93 -0.25
N SER A 59 -21.34 -5.49 0.31
CA SER A 59 -22.55 -5.84 -0.46
C SER A 59 -23.22 -4.61 -1.08
N GLU A 60 -23.18 -3.45 -0.41
CA GLU A 60 -23.70 -2.18 -0.95
C GLU A 60 -22.91 -1.73 -2.17
N ARG A 61 -21.61 -2.04 -2.24
CA ARG A 61 -20.76 -1.79 -3.41
C ARG A 61 -21.03 -2.80 -4.53
N ILE A 62 -21.20 -4.07 -4.21
CA ILE A 62 -21.37 -5.14 -5.23
C ILE A 62 -22.67 -4.98 -6.00
N TYR A 63 -23.73 -4.53 -5.31
CA TYR A 63 -25.06 -4.32 -5.87
C TYR A 63 -25.39 -2.83 -6.11
N ASP A 64 -24.37 -1.97 -6.16
CA ASP A 64 -24.54 -0.56 -6.47
C ASP A 64 -25.08 -0.40 -7.91
N GLN A 65 -26.06 0.47 -8.10
CA GLN A 65 -26.71 0.69 -9.39
C GLN A 65 -25.77 1.35 -10.41
N ASN A 66 -24.71 2.01 -9.96
CA ASN A 66 -23.71 2.64 -10.81
C ASN A 66 -22.62 1.68 -11.28
N ARG A 67 -22.70 0.40 -10.92
CA ARG A 67 -21.78 -0.62 -11.40
C ARG A 67 -21.93 -0.78 -12.92
N ILE A 68 -20.81 -0.83 -13.63
CA ILE A 68 -20.80 -1.00 -15.09
C ILE A 68 -21.29 -2.40 -15.43
N THR A 69 -22.27 -2.50 -16.33
CA THR A 69 -22.93 -3.76 -16.71
C THR A 69 -22.45 -4.33 -18.03
N THR A 70 -21.95 -3.49 -18.94
CA THR A 70 -21.56 -3.84 -20.31
C THR A 70 -20.39 -2.96 -20.77
N PRO A 71 -19.57 -3.38 -21.75
CA PRO A 71 -18.51 -2.53 -22.30
C PRO A 71 -19.02 -1.19 -22.84
N LEU A 72 -18.21 -0.15 -22.68
CA LEU A 72 -18.56 1.22 -23.03
C LEU A 72 -17.52 1.83 -23.97
N LYS A 73 -17.97 2.62 -24.95
CA LYS A 73 -17.13 3.35 -25.92
C LYS A 73 -17.36 4.84 -25.80
N ARG A 74 -16.27 5.61 -25.73
CA ARG A 74 -16.31 7.06 -25.57
C ARG A 74 -16.94 7.73 -26.81
N VAL A 75 -17.83 8.70 -26.57
CA VAL A 75 -18.44 9.55 -27.62
C VAL A 75 -18.24 11.05 -27.39
N GLY A 76 -17.58 11.44 -26.30
CA GLY A 76 -17.25 12.82 -25.95
C GLY A 76 -15.74 13.08 -25.80
N GLN A 77 -15.40 14.24 -25.25
CA GLN A 77 -14.01 14.58 -24.92
C GLN A 77 -13.50 13.70 -23.77
N LYS A 78 -12.18 13.47 -23.70
CA LYS A 78 -11.56 12.79 -22.56
C LYS A 78 -11.81 13.61 -21.30
N GLY A 79 -12.30 12.97 -20.25
CA GLY A 79 -12.68 13.62 -18.99
C GLY A 79 -14.19 13.89 -18.84
N ASP A 80 -14.95 13.96 -19.95
CA ASP A 80 -16.40 14.25 -19.90
C ASP A 80 -17.24 13.10 -19.31
N GLY A 81 -16.71 11.87 -19.32
CA GLY A 81 -17.46 10.70 -18.87
C GLY A 81 -18.63 10.28 -19.79
N LYS A 82 -18.62 10.68 -21.07
CA LYS A 82 -19.70 10.39 -22.03
C LYS A 82 -19.41 9.14 -22.86
N PHE A 83 -20.23 8.11 -22.70
CA PHE A 83 -20.08 6.81 -23.34
C PHE A 83 -21.38 6.27 -23.95
N VAL A 84 -21.24 5.34 -24.89
CA VAL A 84 -22.33 4.47 -25.38
C VAL A 84 -21.97 3.00 -25.14
N PRO A 85 -22.93 2.12 -24.85
CA PRO A 85 -22.68 0.70 -24.70
C PRO A 85 -22.29 0.06 -26.04
N ILE A 86 -21.36 -0.89 -25.99
CA ILE A 86 -20.91 -1.71 -27.12
C ILE A 86 -20.82 -3.17 -26.69
N SER A 87 -20.79 -4.09 -27.66
CA SER A 87 -20.61 -5.51 -27.36
C SER A 87 -19.18 -5.83 -26.90
N TRP A 88 -18.99 -6.93 -26.17
CA TRP A 88 -17.65 -7.45 -25.86
C TRP A 88 -16.83 -7.75 -27.12
N THR A 89 -17.45 -8.28 -28.17
CA THR A 89 -16.77 -8.52 -29.44
C THR A 89 -16.24 -7.22 -30.03
N GLU A 90 -17.09 -6.19 -30.16
CA GLU A 90 -16.65 -4.88 -30.66
C GLU A 90 -15.55 -4.27 -29.77
N ALA A 91 -15.65 -4.41 -28.45
CA ALA A 91 -14.66 -3.87 -27.52
C ALA A 91 -13.28 -4.53 -27.71
N ILE A 92 -13.23 -5.87 -27.76
CA ILE A 92 -11.98 -6.61 -27.95
C ILE A 92 -11.40 -6.36 -29.35
N GLU A 93 -12.22 -6.33 -30.40
CA GLU A 93 -11.78 -6.00 -31.76
C GLU A 93 -11.21 -4.58 -31.82
N THR A 94 -11.92 -3.58 -31.25
CA THR A 94 -11.45 -2.19 -31.20
C THR A 94 -10.08 -2.08 -30.51
N ILE A 95 -9.90 -2.75 -29.37
CA ILE A 95 -8.64 -2.72 -28.62
C ILE A 95 -7.52 -3.41 -29.40
N THR A 96 -7.78 -4.64 -29.88
CA THR A 96 -6.73 -5.45 -30.51
C THR A 96 -6.33 -4.95 -31.89
N ASP A 97 -7.26 -4.41 -32.67
CA ASP A 97 -6.94 -3.79 -33.96
C ASP A 97 -6.13 -2.51 -33.78
N HIS A 98 -6.51 -1.67 -32.80
CA HIS A 98 -5.72 -0.47 -32.47
C HIS A 98 -4.29 -0.85 -32.05
N TRP A 99 -4.13 -1.86 -31.18
CA TRP A 99 -2.81 -2.32 -30.76
C TRP A 99 -2.00 -2.94 -31.90
N LYS A 100 -2.61 -3.75 -32.79
CA LYS A 100 -1.89 -4.29 -33.95
C LYS A 100 -1.35 -3.18 -34.85
N THR A 101 -2.16 -2.16 -35.14
CA THR A 101 -1.72 -0.98 -35.90
C THR A 101 -0.58 -0.27 -35.17
N LEU A 102 -0.76 0.04 -33.89
CA LEU A 102 0.23 0.75 -33.08
C LEU A 102 1.57 0.00 -33.00
N ILE A 103 1.53 -1.32 -32.82
CA ILE A 103 2.72 -2.19 -32.79
C ILE A 103 3.44 -2.18 -34.14
N SER A 104 2.69 -2.16 -35.25
CA SER A 104 3.29 -2.12 -36.59
C SER A 104 3.92 -0.77 -36.95
N GLU A 105 3.40 0.33 -36.41
CA GLU A 105 3.82 1.69 -36.74
C GLU A 105 4.87 2.26 -35.78
N VAL A 106 4.74 1.97 -34.48
CA VAL A 106 5.53 2.60 -33.41
C VAL A 106 6.34 1.57 -32.63
N GLY A 107 5.77 0.40 -32.35
CA GLY A 107 6.39 -0.65 -31.54
C GLY A 107 5.59 -0.95 -30.26
N PRO A 108 5.70 -2.18 -29.72
CA PRO A 108 4.92 -2.63 -28.57
C PRO A 108 5.21 -1.85 -27.27
N GLU A 109 6.42 -1.29 -27.12
CA GLU A 109 6.83 -0.47 -25.99
C GLU A 109 6.02 0.82 -25.83
N SER A 110 5.28 1.24 -26.87
CA SER A 110 4.35 2.37 -26.79
C SER A 110 3.07 2.07 -25.99
N ILE A 111 2.86 0.81 -25.60
CA ILE A 111 1.75 0.34 -24.77
C ILE A 111 2.22 0.18 -23.32
N LEU A 112 1.53 0.80 -22.37
CA LEU A 112 1.80 0.67 -20.93
C LEU A 112 0.61 0.04 -20.19
N PRO A 113 0.77 -1.13 -19.53
CA PRO A 113 -0.16 -1.56 -18.50
C PRO A 113 0.03 -0.78 -17.20
N TYR A 114 -1.05 -0.27 -16.61
CA TYR A 114 -1.05 0.39 -15.31
C TYR A 114 -1.94 -0.34 -14.31
N SER A 115 -1.34 -0.94 -13.28
CA SER A 115 -2.10 -1.71 -12.29
C SER A 115 -1.44 -1.78 -10.93
N PHE A 116 -2.28 -1.92 -9.89
CA PHE A 116 -1.85 -2.14 -8.51
C PHE A 116 -2.86 -3.05 -7.78
N TYR A 117 -3.11 -2.81 -6.49
CA TYR A 117 -3.82 -3.74 -5.60
C TYR A 117 -5.24 -3.33 -5.20
N ALA A 118 -6.05 -2.75 -6.09
CA ALA A 118 -7.49 -2.60 -5.76
C ALA A 118 -8.17 -3.97 -5.45
N ASN A 119 -7.60 -5.05 -5.98
CA ASN A 119 -7.84 -6.43 -5.56
C ASN A 119 -6.49 -7.13 -5.36
N MET A 120 -6.25 -7.67 -4.16
CA MET A 120 -5.00 -8.34 -3.77
C MET A 120 -4.86 -9.79 -4.24
N GLY A 121 -5.88 -10.33 -4.89
CA GLY A 121 -5.89 -11.69 -5.42
C GLY A 121 -4.74 -11.88 -6.42
N LYS A 122 -4.02 -12.98 -6.31
CA LYS A 122 -2.80 -13.20 -7.11
C LYS A 122 -3.09 -13.39 -8.59
N LEU A 123 -4.23 -13.96 -8.98
CA LEU A 123 -4.66 -14.04 -10.38
C LEU A 123 -5.25 -12.71 -10.88
N SER A 124 -5.95 -11.99 -10.00
CA SER A 124 -6.57 -10.71 -10.34
C SER A 124 -5.53 -9.59 -10.50
N SER A 125 -4.45 -9.60 -9.72
CA SER A 125 -3.42 -8.54 -9.72
C SER A 125 -2.17 -8.89 -10.53
N LYS A 126 -1.93 -10.19 -10.74
CA LYS A 126 -0.75 -10.75 -11.40
C LYS A 126 -1.16 -12.03 -12.15
N GLY A 127 -0.31 -12.57 -13.00
CA GLY A 127 -0.63 -13.77 -13.78
C GLY A 127 -0.96 -13.46 -15.23
N MET A 128 -2.22 -13.60 -15.66
CA MET A 128 -2.56 -13.62 -17.09
C MET A 128 -2.24 -12.28 -17.78
N ASP A 129 -2.38 -11.18 -17.04
CA ASP A 129 -1.94 -9.86 -17.49
C ASP A 129 -0.43 -9.84 -17.79
N ARG A 130 0.39 -10.41 -16.90
CA ARG A 130 1.85 -10.50 -17.06
C ARG A 130 2.20 -11.38 -18.24
N ARG A 131 1.55 -12.55 -18.38
CA ARG A 131 1.71 -13.45 -19.54
C ARG A 131 1.46 -12.67 -20.84
N PHE A 132 0.35 -11.93 -20.89
CA PHE A 132 -0.06 -11.15 -22.06
C PHE A 132 0.95 -10.06 -22.41
N PHE A 133 1.29 -9.18 -21.47
CA PHE A 133 2.19 -8.05 -21.73
C PHE A 133 3.64 -8.49 -21.95
N ASN A 134 4.11 -9.56 -21.30
CA ASN A 134 5.40 -10.17 -21.60
C ASN A 134 5.45 -10.67 -23.03
N ARG A 135 4.39 -11.38 -23.48
CA ARG A 135 4.31 -11.87 -24.85
C ARG A 135 4.14 -10.77 -25.90
N LEU A 136 3.44 -9.70 -25.55
CA LEU A 136 3.29 -8.51 -26.38
C LEU A 136 4.63 -7.79 -26.57
N GLY A 137 5.51 -7.84 -25.57
CA GLY A 137 6.76 -7.09 -25.53
C GLY A 137 6.55 -5.61 -25.19
N SER A 138 5.48 -5.30 -24.44
CA SER A 138 5.13 -3.93 -24.10
C SER A 138 6.06 -3.31 -23.06
N SER A 139 5.88 -2.02 -22.78
CA SER A 139 6.48 -1.43 -21.59
C SER A 139 5.99 -2.11 -20.32
N GLN A 140 6.79 -2.02 -19.26
CA GLN A 140 6.48 -2.57 -17.94
C GLN A 140 6.37 -1.44 -16.90
N LEU A 141 5.48 -1.67 -15.94
CA LEU A 141 5.29 -0.79 -14.79
C LEU A 141 6.03 -1.31 -13.56
N ASP A 142 6.89 -0.48 -13.00
CA ASP A 142 7.47 -0.70 -11.67
C ASP A 142 6.45 -0.27 -10.61
N ARG A 143 5.99 -1.25 -9.82
CA ARG A 143 4.89 -1.12 -8.84
C ARG A 143 5.40 -0.68 -7.47
N THR A 144 5.83 0.56 -7.37
CA THR A 144 6.61 1.06 -6.23
C THR A 144 5.90 2.09 -5.35
N ILE A 145 4.63 2.40 -5.62
CA ILE A 145 3.89 3.49 -4.94
C ILE A 145 3.65 3.28 -3.45
N CYS A 146 3.54 2.02 -3.00
CA CYS A 146 3.21 1.68 -1.62
C CYS A 146 4.49 1.44 -0.82
N SER A 147 4.96 0.20 -0.66
CA SER A 147 5.86 -0.21 0.42
C SER A 147 7.34 -0.39 0.07
N VAL A 148 7.74 -0.14 -1.18
CA VAL A 148 9.01 -0.66 -1.70
C VAL A 148 10.24 0.01 -1.08
N ALA A 149 10.23 1.32 -0.81
CA ALA A 149 11.38 1.99 -0.18
C ALA A 149 11.72 1.37 1.18
N GLY A 150 10.70 1.23 2.03
CA GLY A 150 10.87 0.60 3.35
C GLY A 150 11.23 -0.88 3.26
N GLU A 151 10.69 -1.63 2.29
CA GLU A 151 11.04 -3.04 2.08
C GLU A 151 12.51 -3.20 1.70
N VAL A 152 13.05 -2.36 0.79
CA VAL A 152 14.46 -2.41 0.41
C VAL A 152 15.36 -2.07 1.61
N GLY A 153 15.03 -1.01 2.36
CA GLY A 153 15.78 -0.64 3.57
C GLY A 153 15.79 -1.75 4.62
N TYR A 154 14.63 -2.38 4.87
CA TYR A 154 14.51 -3.51 5.79
C TYR A 154 15.31 -4.73 5.30
N ASN A 155 15.30 -4.99 4.00
CA ASN A 155 15.99 -6.13 3.38
C ASN A 155 17.51 -6.06 3.52
N TYR A 156 18.12 -4.87 3.48
CA TYR A 156 19.57 -4.73 3.74
C TYR A 156 19.97 -5.19 5.15
N THR A 157 19.07 -5.06 6.13
CA THR A 157 19.37 -5.42 7.52
C THR A 157 18.94 -6.84 7.85
N MET A 158 17.80 -7.30 7.35
CA MET A 158 17.21 -8.60 7.71
C MET A 158 17.29 -9.66 6.61
N GLY A 159 17.72 -9.30 5.40
CA GLY A 159 17.84 -10.23 4.26
C GLY A 159 16.50 -10.68 3.66
N GLY A 160 15.38 -10.20 4.19
CA GLY A 160 14.05 -10.45 3.64
C GLY A 160 12.96 -9.75 4.43
N ARG A 161 11.72 -9.92 3.97
CA ARG A 161 10.49 -9.39 4.59
C ARG A 161 9.96 -10.41 5.59
N TYR A 162 10.71 -10.52 6.67
CA TYR A 162 10.44 -11.40 7.81
C TYR A 162 10.42 -10.58 9.10
N GLY A 163 9.42 -10.82 9.94
CA GLY A 163 9.26 -10.18 11.23
C GLY A 163 8.43 -11.04 12.18
N THR A 164 8.04 -10.46 13.31
CA THR A 164 7.34 -11.18 14.37
C THR A 164 5.95 -11.67 13.92
N ASP A 165 5.59 -12.89 14.30
CA ASP A 165 4.26 -13.45 14.06
C ASP A 165 3.21 -12.69 14.90
N PRO A 166 2.15 -12.13 14.30
CA PRO A 166 1.08 -11.49 15.06
C PRO A 166 0.45 -12.35 16.16
N GLU A 167 0.43 -13.67 16.01
CA GLU A 167 -0.12 -14.56 17.05
C GLU A 167 0.72 -14.56 18.33
N GLU A 168 2.04 -14.32 18.23
CA GLU A 168 2.96 -14.24 19.37
C GLU A 168 2.91 -12.88 20.06
N MET A 169 2.42 -11.85 19.38
CA MET A 169 2.36 -10.48 19.92
C MET A 169 1.40 -10.34 21.11
N THR A 170 0.61 -11.36 21.47
CA THR A 170 -0.17 -11.30 22.71
C THR A 170 0.69 -11.28 23.98
N GLU A 171 1.95 -11.72 23.87
CA GLU A 171 2.93 -11.78 24.96
C GLU A 171 3.76 -10.48 25.09
N THR A 172 3.65 -9.58 24.10
CA THR A 172 4.36 -8.30 24.08
C THR A 172 3.98 -7.42 25.28
N LYS A 173 4.98 -6.86 25.97
CA LYS A 173 4.80 -5.89 27.07
C LYS A 173 4.97 -4.44 26.65
N LEU A 174 5.64 -4.18 25.54
CA LEU A 174 5.75 -2.84 24.95
C LEU A 174 5.54 -2.89 23.44
N PHE A 175 4.49 -2.23 22.97
CA PHE A 175 4.28 -1.94 21.56
C PHE A 175 4.79 -0.55 21.24
N ILE A 176 5.62 -0.44 20.21
CA ILE A 176 5.94 0.82 19.55
C ILE A 176 5.33 0.77 18.16
N LEU A 177 4.23 1.50 17.96
CA LEU A 177 3.56 1.64 16.67
C LEU A 177 4.10 2.89 15.99
N TRP A 178 4.95 2.71 14.97
CA TRP A 178 5.75 3.80 14.41
C TRP A 178 5.28 4.17 13.00
N GLY A 179 4.70 5.36 12.87
CA GLY A 179 4.20 5.94 11.62
C GLY A 179 3.07 5.11 11.00
N ILE A 180 2.09 4.71 11.82
CA ILE A 180 0.98 3.85 11.43
C ILE A 180 -0.34 4.28 12.10
N ASN A 181 -1.39 4.44 11.28
CA ASN A 181 -2.77 4.54 11.74
C ASN A 181 -3.44 3.16 11.78
N ALA A 182 -2.96 2.28 12.65
CA ALA A 182 -3.38 0.87 12.73
C ALA A 182 -4.89 0.71 12.93
N VAL A 183 -5.59 1.63 13.61
CA VAL A 183 -7.06 1.57 13.73
C VAL A 183 -7.75 1.60 12.35
N SER A 184 -7.18 2.31 11.38
CA SER A 184 -7.74 2.45 10.03
C SER A 184 -7.16 1.45 9.02
N THR A 185 -5.90 1.06 9.21
CA THR A 185 -5.10 0.32 8.20
C THR A 185 -4.65 -1.07 8.62
N ASN A 186 -4.79 -1.47 9.89
CA ASN A 186 -4.41 -2.80 10.42
C ASN A 186 -5.14 -3.05 11.76
N MET A 187 -6.47 -3.09 11.76
CA MET A 187 -7.26 -3.01 13.00
C MET A 187 -6.99 -4.18 13.96
N HIS A 188 -6.57 -5.33 13.42
CA HIS A 188 -6.25 -6.52 14.19
C HIS A 188 -4.96 -6.38 14.98
N GLN A 189 -3.98 -5.62 14.48
CA GLN A 189 -2.81 -5.23 15.27
C GLN A 189 -3.23 -4.47 16.54
N MET A 190 -4.21 -3.57 16.42
CA MET A 190 -4.74 -2.86 17.58
C MET A 190 -5.50 -3.78 18.52
N MET A 191 -6.29 -4.74 18.02
CA MET A 191 -6.98 -5.69 18.89
C MET A 191 -6.00 -6.56 19.70
N ILE A 192 -4.90 -7.01 19.07
CA ILE A 192 -3.83 -7.74 19.75
C ILE A 192 -3.16 -6.86 20.80
N ALA A 193 -2.76 -5.64 20.45
CA ALA A 193 -2.13 -4.70 21.39
C ALA A 193 -3.06 -4.38 22.58
N GLN A 194 -4.35 -4.20 22.33
CA GLN A 194 -5.35 -3.97 23.37
C GLN A 194 -5.54 -5.19 24.29
N LYS A 195 -5.47 -6.41 23.75
CA LYS A 195 -5.52 -7.64 24.54
C LYS A 195 -4.28 -7.74 25.44
N ALA A 196 -3.10 -7.50 24.90
CA ALA A 196 -1.85 -7.47 25.67
C ALA A 196 -1.85 -6.35 26.73
N ARG A 197 -2.43 -5.17 26.41
CA ARG A 197 -2.57 -4.06 27.36
C ARG A 197 -3.43 -4.42 28.57
N LYS A 198 -4.47 -5.25 28.40
CA LYS A 198 -5.25 -5.78 29.55
C LYS A 198 -4.39 -6.63 30.49
N ASN A 199 -3.25 -7.14 30.02
CA ASN A 199 -2.26 -7.88 30.80
C ASN A 199 -1.06 -7.01 31.25
N GLY A 200 -1.17 -5.67 31.13
CA GLY A 200 -0.15 -4.74 31.60
C GLY A 200 0.84 -4.25 30.53
N ALA A 201 0.65 -4.61 29.25
CA ALA A 201 1.46 -4.05 28.18
C ALA A 201 1.21 -2.55 27.99
N LYS A 202 2.21 -1.82 27.49
CA LYS A 202 2.10 -0.41 27.08
C LYS A 202 2.06 -0.27 25.57
N ILE A 203 1.30 0.70 25.08
CA ILE A 203 1.20 1.08 23.67
C ILE A 203 1.73 2.50 23.51
N VAL A 204 2.87 2.62 22.84
CA VAL A 204 3.47 3.88 22.41
C VAL A 204 3.22 4.06 20.93
N VAL A 205 2.79 5.26 20.52
CA VAL A 205 2.62 5.64 19.11
C VAL A 205 3.54 6.81 18.79
N ILE A 206 4.37 6.65 17.76
CA ILE A 206 5.21 7.71 17.20
C ILE A 206 4.65 8.03 15.82
N ASP A 207 4.13 9.23 15.62
CA ASP A 207 3.48 9.61 14.35
C ASP A 207 3.47 11.14 14.19
N VAL A 208 3.35 11.63 12.96
CA VAL A 208 3.26 13.06 12.63
C VAL A 208 1.89 13.64 13.01
N HIS A 209 0.88 12.78 13.12
CA HIS A 209 -0.50 13.13 13.42
C HIS A 209 -1.05 12.25 14.54
N LYS A 210 -1.66 12.87 15.57
CA LYS A 210 -2.43 12.20 16.62
C LYS A 210 -3.76 11.63 16.10
N ASN A 211 -3.62 10.67 15.18
CA ASN A 211 -4.68 9.91 14.55
C ASN A 211 -5.39 9.00 15.57
N GLN A 212 -6.36 8.20 15.11
CA GLN A 212 -7.15 7.33 15.99
C GLN A 212 -6.29 6.35 16.81
N THR A 213 -5.18 5.86 16.24
CA THR A 213 -4.22 5.00 16.92
C THR A 213 -3.51 5.77 18.04
N GLY A 214 -3.00 6.97 17.73
CA GLY A 214 -2.37 7.85 18.72
C GLY A 214 -3.30 8.28 19.86
N ARG A 215 -4.61 8.40 19.60
CA ARG A 215 -5.62 8.68 20.65
C ARG A 215 -5.90 7.48 21.57
N MET A 216 -5.62 6.27 21.10
CA MET A 216 -5.81 5.03 21.87
C MET A 216 -4.53 4.58 22.61
N ALA A 217 -3.40 5.21 22.31
CA ALA A 217 -2.10 4.93 22.90
C ALA A 217 -2.03 5.37 24.37
N ASP A 218 -1.17 4.70 25.13
CA ASP A 218 -0.83 5.13 26.49
C ASP A 218 0.13 6.33 26.45
N TRP A 219 0.92 6.44 25.38
CA TRP A 219 1.77 7.59 25.09
C TRP A 219 1.83 7.85 23.59
N PHE A 220 1.58 9.11 23.20
CA PHE A 220 1.73 9.58 21.83
C PHE A 220 2.90 10.55 21.75
N ILE A 221 3.83 10.29 20.83
CA ILE A 221 5.03 11.10 20.60
C ILE A 221 4.90 11.72 19.19
N PRO A 222 4.61 13.03 19.09
CA PRO A 222 4.58 13.72 17.81
C PRO A 222 6.00 13.88 17.25
N ILE A 223 6.16 13.71 15.94
CA ILE A 223 7.46 13.86 15.27
C ILE A 223 7.34 14.71 14.00
N ILE A 224 8.41 15.46 13.67
CA ILE A 224 8.50 16.19 12.41
C ILE A 224 8.61 15.18 11.23
N PRO A 225 7.83 15.34 10.14
CA PRO A 225 7.88 14.44 8.99
C PRO A 225 9.30 14.20 8.45
N GLY A 226 9.63 12.91 8.23
CA GLY A 226 10.91 12.49 7.65
C GLY A 226 12.09 12.49 8.62
N THR A 227 11.86 12.67 9.93
CA THR A 227 12.93 12.77 10.94
C THR A 227 13.06 11.54 11.83
N ASP A 228 12.26 10.50 11.59
CA ASP A 228 12.21 9.25 12.36
C ASP A 228 13.57 8.53 12.48
N GLY A 229 14.39 8.58 11.43
CA GLY A 229 15.74 8.02 11.45
C GLY A 229 16.64 8.67 12.51
N ALA A 230 16.51 9.98 12.72
CA ALA A 230 17.25 10.68 13.77
C ALA A 230 16.79 10.25 15.17
N LEU A 231 15.48 10.05 15.37
CA LEU A 231 14.95 9.52 16.64
C LEU A 231 15.51 8.13 16.93
N ALA A 232 15.47 7.22 15.95
CA ALA A 232 15.99 5.87 16.11
C ALA A 232 17.50 5.88 16.45
N LEU A 233 18.29 6.73 15.81
CA LEU A 233 19.71 6.91 16.12
C LEU A 233 19.95 7.49 17.53
N GLY A 234 19.10 8.42 17.98
CA GLY A 234 19.12 8.93 19.36
C GLY A 234 18.78 7.88 20.41
N ILE A 235 17.82 7.01 20.11
CA ILE A 235 17.51 5.86 20.98
C ILE A 235 18.73 4.93 21.05
N MET A 236 19.35 4.59 19.91
CA MET A 236 20.56 3.76 19.90
C MET A 236 21.70 4.39 20.71
N HIS A 237 21.90 5.70 20.59
CA HIS A 237 22.89 6.46 21.37
C HIS A 237 22.72 6.22 22.86
N ILE A 238 21.50 6.44 23.38
CA ILE A 238 21.19 6.29 24.81
C ILE A 238 21.31 4.82 25.26
N LEU A 239 20.89 3.86 24.43
CA LEU A 239 21.04 2.44 24.75
C LEU A 239 22.51 2.05 24.96
N TYR A 240 23.42 2.54 24.12
CA TYR A 240 24.86 2.32 24.31
C TYR A 240 25.42 3.11 25.49
N GLU A 241 25.07 4.39 25.63
CA GLU A 241 25.55 5.26 26.70
C GLU A 241 25.18 4.71 28.11
N GLU A 242 23.95 4.22 28.26
CA GLU A 242 23.43 3.69 29.53
C GLU A 242 23.64 2.18 29.70
N ASN A 243 24.39 1.54 28.80
CA ASN A 243 24.68 0.09 28.82
C ASN A 243 23.42 -0.80 28.85
N MET A 244 22.38 -0.43 28.10
CA MET A 244 21.14 -1.20 27.94
C MET A 244 21.16 -2.13 26.71
N VAL A 245 22.31 -2.28 26.03
CA VAL A 245 22.45 -3.18 24.89
C VAL A 245 22.68 -4.63 25.33
N ASN A 246 22.14 -5.58 24.57
CA ASN A 246 22.39 -7.01 24.74
C ASN A 246 23.67 -7.40 23.99
N GLN A 247 24.80 -7.34 24.70
CA GLN A 247 26.12 -7.57 24.12
C GLN A 247 26.27 -8.98 23.51
N SER A 248 25.79 -10.03 24.18
CA SER A 248 25.87 -11.40 23.67
C SER A 248 25.08 -11.57 22.36
N PHE A 249 23.89 -10.97 22.27
CA PHE A 249 23.10 -11.02 21.04
C PHE A 249 23.83 -10.32 19.88
N LEU A 250 24.42 -9.16 20.14
CA LEU A 250 25.17 -8.40 19.12
C LEU A 250 26.34 -9.23 18.56
N GLU A 251 27.10 -9.90 19.42
CA GLU A 251 28.22 -10.75 19.03
C GLU A 251 27.76 -11.97 18.21
N ASP A 252 26.69 -12.63 18.64
CA ASP A 252 26.24 -13.88 18.04
C ASP A 252 25.48 -13.68 16.72
N TYR A 253 24.61 -12.66 16.64
CA TYR A 253 23.62 -12.53 15.56
C TYR A 253 23.78 -11.31 14.66
N THR A 254 24.77 -10.45 14.91
CA THR A 254 24.96 -9.23 14.10
C THR A 254 26.36 -9.09 13.52
N ILE A 255 26.51 -8.17 12.57
CA ILE A 255 27.81 -7.63 12.15
C ILE A 255 27.79 -6.10 12.22
N GLY A 256 28.94 -5.50 12.51
CA GLY A 256 29.12 -4.05 12.48
C GLY A 256 28.61 -3.28 13.71
N TYR A 257 28.32 -3.97 14.82
CA TYR A 257 27.81 -3.32 16.05
C TYR A 257 28.81 -2.33 16.67
N GLU A 258 30.12 -2.61 16.63
CA GLU A 258 31.16 -1.68 17.13
C GLU A 258 31.20 -0.39 16.30
N ALA A 259 31.15 -0.52 14.97
CA ALA A 259 31.09 0.61 14.06
C ALA A 259 29.81 1.43 14.26
N LEU A 260 28.68 0.78 14.52
CA LEU A 260 27.43 1.45 14.87
C LEU A 260 27.56 2.20 16.21
N GLN A 261 28.13 1.57 17.25
CA GLN A 261 28.34 2.18 18.56
C GLN A 261 29.14 3.48 18.46
N ASP A 262 30.20 3.50 17.64
CA ASP A 262 30.97 4.71 17.40
C ASP A 262 30.19 5.75 16.59
N HIS A 263 29.44 5.32 15.58
CA HIS A 263 28.65 6.21 14.74
C HIS A 263 27.55 6.95 15.51
N VAL A 264 26.83 6.26 16.39
CA VAL A 264 25.67 6.83 17.09
C VAL A 264 26.06 7.89 18.13
N LYS A 265 27.33 7.96 18.54
CA LYS A 265 27.85 9.03 19.44
C LYS A 265 27.59 10.44 18.88
N ASN A 266 27.46 10.58 17.56
CA ASN A 266 27.18 11.84 16.90
C ASN A 266 25.71 12.30 17.05
N TYR A 267 24.79 11.42 17.44
CA TYR A 267 23.36 11.72 17.56
C TYR A 267 22.95 11.92 19.01
N THR A 268 23.53 12.96 19.63
CA THR A 268 23.19 13.32 21.01
C THR A 268 21.70 13.63 21.15
N PRO A 269 21.08 13.38 22.32
CA PRO A 269 19.66 13.67 22.54
C PRO A 269 19.28 15.12 22.24
N GLN A 270 20.17 16.08 22.47
CA GLN A 270 19.94 17.49 22.13
C GLN A 270 19.86 17.74 20.62
N MET A 271 20.77 17.13 19.85
CA MET A 271 20.74 17.20 18.38
C MET A 271 19.47 16.55 17.83
N VAL A 272 19.13 15.36 18.34
CA VAL A 272 17.94 14.62 17.92
C VAL A 272 16.68 15.40 18.27
N SER A 273 16.62 16.03 19.45
CA SER A 273 15.50 16.89 19.84
C SER A 273 15.31 18.06 18.87
N THR A 274 16.41 18.70 18.46
CA THR A 274 16.39 19.80 17.48
C THR A 274 15.87 19.35 16.11
N ILE A 275 16.27 18.15 15.65
CA ILE A 275 15.88 17.61 14.34
C ILE A 275 14.41 17.17 14.35
N THR A 276 13.99 16.49 15.41
CA THR A 276 12.71 15.77 15.44
C THR A 276 11.55 16.56 16.03
N GLY A 277 11.86 17.63 16.76
CA GLY A 277 10.88 18.39 17.55
C GLY A 277 10.47 17.70 18.86
N ILE A 278 11.03 16.54 19.18
CA ILE A 278 10.70 15.78 20.40
C ILE A 278 11.54 16.31 21.57
N PRO A 279 10.96 16.59 22.76
CA PRO A 279 11.72 17.01 23.92
C PRO A 279 12.81 15.99 24.32
N VAL A 280 13.98 16.48 24.76
CA VAL A 280 15.10 15.62 25.20
C VAL A 280 14.68 14.60 26.26
N GLU A 281 13.86 15.02 27.23
CA GLU A 281 13.36 14.15 28.31
C GLU A 281 12.46 13.02 27.78
N ASP A 282 11.70 13.27 26.73
CA ASP A 282 10.86 12.26 26.08
C ASP A 282 11.72 11.26 25.32
N ILE A 283 12.82 11.70 24.68
CA ILE A 283 13.78 10.80 24.02
C ILE A 283 14.43 9.86 25.04
N TYR A 284 14.89 10.37 26.20
CA TYR A 284 15.40 9.54 27.30
C TYR A 284 14.34 8.57 27.84
N SER A 285 13.12 9.07 28.07
CA SER A 285 12.02 8.26 28.60
C SER A 285 11.66 7.11 27.66
N LEU A 286 11.61 7.37 26.34
CA LEU A 286 11.36 6.36 25.32
C LEU A 286 12.50 5.34 25.26
N ALA A 287 13.75 5.79 25.19
CA ALA A 287 14.91 4.91 25.07
C ALA A 287 15.05 3.99 26.29
N ARG A 288 14.88 4.52 27.51
CA ARG A 288 14.90 3.73 28.75
C ARG A 288 13.73 2.75 28.83
N MET A 289 12.51 3.17 28.46
CA MET A 289 11.35 2.27 28.42
C MET A 289 11.60 1.11 27.45
N TYR A 290 12.13 1.40 26.27
CA TYR A 290 12.46 0.41 25.25
C TYR A 290 13.59 -0.53 25.69
N GLY A 291 14.68 0.01 26.23
CA GLY A 291 15.83 -0.77 26.69
C GLY A 291 15.57 -1.68 27.89
N THR A 292 14.57 -1.35 28.73
CA THR A 292 14.27 -2.10 29.97
C THR A 292 13.03 -2.98 29.91
N THR A 293 12.21 -2.87 28.86
CA THR A 293 10.97 -3.65 28.73
C THR A 293 11.13 -4.81 27.75
N SER A 294 10.82 -6.03 28.20
CA SER A 294 10.83 -7.23 27.34
C SER A 294 9.67 -8.18 27.67
N PRO A 295 8.94 -8.71 26.66
CA PRO A 295 9.15 -8.53 25.22
C PRO A 295 8.69 -7.15 24.72
N SER A 296 9.44 -6.56 23.78
CA SER A 296 9.08 -5.31 23.10
C SER A 296 9.05 -5.47 21.59
N MET A 297 8.01 -4.94 20.94
CA MET A 297 7.74 -5.10 19.53
C MET A 297 7.56 -3.75 18.82
N ILE A 298 8.30 -3.54 17.72
CA ILE A 298 8.16 -2.35 16.87
C ILE A 298 7.35 -2.70 15.62
N ARG A 299 6.12 -2.18 15.51
CA ARG A 299 5.36 -2.22 14.26
C ARG A 299 5.76 -1.02 13.39
N ILE A 300 6.53 -1.28 12.35
CA ILE A 300 7.00 -0.26 11.40
C ILE A 300 5.91 -0.05 10.34
N GLY A 301 5.30 1.14 10.35
CA GLY A 301 4.25 1.54 9.42
C GLY A 301 4.75 1.91 8.03
N ASN A 302 3.81 2.31 7.17
CA ASN A 302 4.12 2.86 5.85
C ASN A 302 4.38 4.36 5.90
N GLY A 303 4.06 5.08 6.99
CA GLY A 303 4.31 6.51 7.05
C GLY A 303 5.78 6.91 6.88
N PRO A 304 6.72 6.29 7.60
CA PRO A 304 8.12 6.75 7.58
C PRO A 304 8.78 6.56 6.21
N GLN A 305 8.39 5.54 5.45
CA GLN A 305 8.96 5.27 4.12
C GLN A 305 8.44 6.15 2.98
N HIS A 306 7.38 6.95 3.20
CA HIS A 306 6.82 7.84 2.18
C HIS A 306 7.54 9.20 2.10
N HIS A 307 8.78 9.24 2.59
CA HIS A 307 9.67 10.39 2.55
C HIS A 307 10.86 10.13 1.61
N ASP A 308 11.62 11.17 1.31
CA ASP A 308 12.80 11.09 0.42
C ASP A 308 13.85 10.12 0.94
N ASN A 309 13.97 9.99 2.26
CA ASN A 309 14.90 9.14 3.00
C ASN A 309 14.24 7.87 3.56
N GLY A 310 13.11 7.46 2.97
CA GLY A 310 12.20 6.48 3.54
C GLY A 310 12.81 5.09 3.75
N GLY A 311 13.66 4.62 2.83
CA GLY A 311 14.36 3.35 2.97
C GLY A 311 15.35 3.37 4.12
N MET A 312 16.17 4.43 4.21
CA MET A 312 17.11 4.61 5.31
C MET A 312 16.42 4.73 6.67
N ILE A 313 15.28 5.41 6.76
CA ILE A 313 14.49 5.46 8.01
C ILE A 313 14.09 4.05 8.45
N VAL A 314 13.44 3.28 7.58
CA VAL A 314 12.94 1.94 7.94
C VAL A 314 14.08 1.01 8.32
N ARG A 315 15.20 1.07 7.58
CA ARG A 315 16.43 0.37 7.93
C ARG A 315 16.89 0.71 9.36
N THR A 316 16.97 2.00 9.67
CA THR A 316 17.44 2.49 10.97
C THR A 316 16.55 1.96 12.10
N ILE A 317 15.22 2.01 11.93
CA ILE A 317 14.29 1.45 12.92
C ILE A 317 14.47 -0.07 13.06
N ALA A 318 14.69 -0.79 11.95
CA ALA A 318 14.87 -2.24 11.94
C ALA A 318 16.13 -2.72 12.68
N CYS A 319 17.13 -1.85 12.90
CA CYS A 319 18.31 -2.16 13.70
C CYS A 319 18.01 -2.19 15.22
N LEU A 320 17.02 -1.45 15.71
CA LEU A 320 16.75 -1.30 17.16
C LEU A 320 16.53 -2.63 17.91
N PRO A 321 15.77 -3.63 17.39
CA PRO A 321 15.54 -4.86 18.14
C PRO A 321 16.80 -5.70 18.33
N ALA A 322 17.79 -5.55 17.45
CA ALA A 322 19.08 -6.23 17.59
C ALA A 322 19.87 -5.70 18.80
N LEU A 323 19.85 -4.38 19.04
CA LEU A 323 20.55 -3.78 20.18
C LEU A 323 20.03 -4.30 21.52
N THR A 324 18.75 -4.63 21.61
CA THR A 324 18.11 -5.12 22.84
C THR A 324 17.88 -6.64 22.85
N GLY A 325 18.32 -7.36 21.81
CA GLY A 325 18.14 -8.81 21.66
C GLY A 325 16.69 -9.29 21.56
N GLN A 326 15.77 -8.43 21.09
CA GLN A 326 14.32 -8.72 21.13
C GLN A 326 13.88 -9.75 20.08
N TRP A 327 14.72 -10.04 19.09
CA TRP A 327 14.45 -11.05 18.08
C TRP A 327 14.44 -12.49 18.63
N GLU A 328 15.08 -12.75 19.78
CA GLU A 328 15.05 -14.05 20.47
C GLU A 328 13.84 -14.22 21.39
N VAL A 329 13.07 -13.15 21.61
CA VAL A 329 11.99 -13.14 22.59
C VAL A 329 10.64 -13.28 21.87
N THR A 330 9.83 -14.27 22.27
CA THR A 330 8.46 -14.43 21.76
C THR A 330 7.64 -13.15 21.98
N GLY A 331 7.04 -12.64 20.91
CA GLY A 331 6.33 -11.35 20.92
C GLY A 331 7.24 -10.12 20.97
N GLY A 332 8.56 -10.28 20.86
CA GLY A 332 9.53 -9.20 20.65
C GLY A 332 9.92 -9.04 19.18
N GLY A 333 10.73 -8.04 18.86
CA GLY A 333 11.31 -7.82 17.53
C GLY A 333 10.76 -6.60 16.80
N ALA A 334 10.72 -6.69 15.47
CA ALA A 334 10.08 -5.69 14.61
C ALA A 334 9.29 -6.34 13.46
N LEU A 335 8.39 -5.56 12.87
CA LEU A 335 7.59 -5.99 11.72
C LEU A 335 7.34 -4.82 10.77
N LYS A 336 8.02 -4.85 9.62
CA LYS A 336 7.61 -4.08 8.44
C LYS A 336 6.64 -4.89 7.57
N SER A 337 7.03 -6.12 7.23
CA SER A 337 6.26 -7.04 6.39
C SER A 337 6.67 -8.48 6.68
N ASN A 338 5.71 -9.41 6.52
CA ASN A 338 5.87 -10.86 6.60
C ASN A 338 5.62 -11.55 5.25
N ALA A 339 5.68 -10.79 4.15
CA ALA A 339 5.29 -11.28 2.83
C ALA A 339 6.15 -12.46 2.33
N ASP A 340 7.43 -12.56 2.74
CA ASP A 340 8.32 -13.61 2.23
C ASP A 340 8.01 -15.01 2.77
N TYR A 341 7.36 -15.11 3.94
CA TYR A 341 6.83 -16.40 4.42
C TYR A 341 5.80 -17.00 3.46
N LEU A 342 5.14 -16.18 2.64
CA LEU A 342 4.07 -16.59 1.73
C LEU A 342 4.45 -16.44 0.24
N THR A 343 5.74 -16.32 -0.07
CA THR A 343 6.20 -16.26 -1.46
C THR A 343 5.90 -17.57 -2.18
N HIS A 344 5.09 -17.48 -3.23
CA HIS A 344 4.70 -18.58 -4.11
C HIS A 344 5.53 -18.57 -5.42
N ASN A 345 5.27 -19.48 -6.34
CA ASN A 345 5.98 -19.56 -7.62
C ASN A 345 5.51 -18.47 -8.60
N ILE A 346 6.04 -17.24 -8.42
CA ILE A 346 5.72 -16.07 -9.26
C ILE A 346 6.11 -16.32 -10.72
N ALA A 347 7.23 -17.00 -10.98
CA ALA A 347 7.69 -17.25 -12.35
C ALA A 347 6.72 -18.14 -13.14
N ALA A 348 6.17 -19.18 -12.52
CA ALA A 348 5.15 -20.03 -13.13
C ALA A 348 3.82 -19.28 -13.32
N LEU A 349 3.46 -18.39 -12.39
CA LEU A 349 2.24 -17.58 -12.52
C LEU A 349 2.33 -16.58 -13.68
N GLU A 350 3.44 -15.84 -13.79
CA GLU A 350 3.60 -14.68 -14.66
C GLU A 350 4.25 -14.96 -16.04
N HIS A 351 4.90 -16.12 -16.22
CA HIS A 351 5.68 -16.49 -17.41
C HIS A 351 6.58 -15.37 -17.95
N PRO A 352 7.63 -14.96 -17.19
CA PRO A 352 8.58 -13.95 -17.67
C PRO A 352 9.35 -14.39 -18.93
N ASN A 353 9.43 -15.69 -19.20
CA ASN A 353 10.07 -16.26 -20.39
C ASN A 353 9.33 -15.95 -21.72
N LEU A 354 8.09 -15.47 -21.68
CA LEU A 354 7.38 -15.01 -22.88
C LEU A 354 7.95 -13.68 -23.42
N LEU A 355 8.70 -12.95 -22.58
CA LEU A 355 9.34 -11.70 -22.94
C LEU A 355 10.60 -11.96 -23.77
N LYS A 356 10.63 -11.45 -25.01
CA LYS A 356 11.73 -11.70 -25.96
C LYS A 356 12.87 -10.69 -25.87
N GLN A 357 12.58 -9.48 -25.41
CA GLN A 357 13.53 -8.37 -25.35
C GLN A 357 13.38 -7.65 -24.00
N PRO A 358 14.45 -7.04 -23.46
CA PRO A 358 14.34 -6.20 -22.27
C PRO A 358 13.28 -5.10 -22.49
N PRO A 359 12.32 -4.94 -21.56
CA PRO A 359 11.23 -4.00 -21.74
C PRO A 359 11.66 -2.60 -21.32
N ARG A 360 11.08 -1.57 -21.92
CA ARG A 360 11.11 -0.23 -21.34
C ARG A 360 10.30 -0.23 -20.04
N ARG A 361 10.81 0.44 -19.02
CA ARG A 361 10.23 0.45 -17.67
C ARG A 361 9.84 1.85 -17.23
N PHE A 362 8.69 1.95 -16.58
CA PHE A 362 8.22 3.19 -15.98
C PHE A 362 7.91 3.00 -14.52
N ASN A 363 8.44 3.90 -13.70
CA ASN A 363 8.08 3.99 -12.30
C ASN A 363 6.67 4.56 -12.17
N MET A 364 5.77 3.85 -11.48
CA MET A 364 4.37 4.29 -11.38
C MET A 364 4.17 5.62 -10.65
N ASN A 365 5.14 6.04 -9.83
CA ASN A 365 5.14 7.37 -9.20
C ASN A 365 5.41 8.49 -10.20
N ARG A 366 6.01 8.18 -11.36
CA ARG A 366 6.35 9.16 -12.40
C ARG A 366 5.39 9.09 -13.60
N LEU A 367 4.14 8.66 -13.37
CA LEU A 367 3.16 8.50 -14.44
C LEU A 367 2.94 9.79 -15.23
N GLY A 368 2.84 10.95 -14.56
CA GLY A 368 2.68 12.24 -15.23
C GLY A 368 3.84 12.57 -16.17
N ASP A 369 5.08 12.27 -15.76
CA ASP A 369 6.26 12.43 -16.63
C ASP A 369 6.19 11.48 -17.83
N ALA A 370 5.86 10.21 -17.58
CA ALA A 370 5.77 9.18 -18.62
C ALA A 370 4.69 9.49 -19.66
N LEU A 371 3.55 10.03 -19.23
CA LEU A 371 2.45 10.42 -20.11
C LEU A 371 2.71 11.74 -20.86
N LEU A 372 3.69 12.55 -20.48
CA LEU A 372 4.03 13.80 -21.18
C LEU A 372 5.38 13.73 -21.89
N GLU A 373 6.04 12.58 -21.90
CA GLU A 373 7.27 12.39 -22.66
C GLU A 373 7.03 12.45 -24.18
N GLU A 374 7.81 13.28 -24.88
CA GLU A 374 7.63 13.54 -26.33
C GLU A 374 8.48 12.63 -27.23
N LYS A 375 9.64 12.15 -26.76
CA LYS A 375 10.62 11.44 -27.60
C LYS A 375 10.15 10.04 -27.97
N GLU A 376 9.74 9.28 -26.95
CA GLU A 376 9.20 7.93 -27.09
C GLU A 376 7.87 7.90 -26.31
N PRO A 377 6.81 8.54 -26.83
CA PRO A 377 5.58 8.72 -26.09
C PRO A 377 4.85 7.40 -25.89
N ILE A 378 4.24 7.23 -24.72
CA ILE A 378 3.19 6.23 -24.53
C ILE A 378 2.01 6.65 -25.43
N ARG A 379 1.55 5.70 -26.25
CA ARG A 379 0.42 5.87 -27.18
C ARG A 379 -0.80 5.05 -26.76
N SER A 380 -0.62 4.03 -25.92
CA SER A 380 -1.74 3.34 -25.29
C SER A 380 -1.51 3.02 -23.82
N LEU A 381 -2.55 3.20 -23.01
CA LEU A 381 -2.56 2.92 -21.58
C LEU A 381 -3.70 1.95 -21.24
N TYR A 382 -3.38 0.81 -20.62
CA TYR A 382 -4.38 -0.16 -20.16
C TYR A 382 -4.41 -0.17 -18.63
N VAL A 383 -5.47 0.36 -18.03
CA VAL A 383 -5.60 0.52 -16.57
C VAL A 383 -6.57 -0.50 -15.97
N TYR A 384 -6.15 -1.17 -14.91
CA TYR A 384 -6.98 -2.10 -14.12
C TYR A 384 -6.47 -2.16 -12.69
N ASN A 385 -7.35 -2.48 -11.75
CA ASN A 385 -7.05 -2.50 -10.31
C ASN A 385 -6.39 -1.21 -9.77
N SER A 386 -6.63 -0.05 -10.38
CA SER A 386 -6.02 1.23 -9.98
C SER A 386 -6.81 2.42 -10.53
N ASN A 387 -6.72 3.57 -9.85
CA ASN A 387 -7.35 4.84 -10.24
C ASN A 387 -6.30 5.98 -10.32
N PRO A 388 -5.33 5.91 -11.25
CA PRO A 388 -4.19 6.84 -11.35
C PRO A 388 -4.56 8.33 -11.41
N ALA A 389 -5.73 8.71 -11.95
CA ALA A 389 -6.19 10.09 -11.98
C ALA A 389 -6.40 10.72 -10.58
N LEU A 390 -6.45 9.90 -9.53
CA LEU A 390 -6.52 10.32 -8.13
C LEU A 390 -5.34 9.83 -7.29
N VAL A 391 -4.84 8.61 -7.51
CA VAL A 391 -3.87 7.98 -6.61
C VAL A 391 -2.42 8.31 -6.94
N ALA A 392 -2.09 8.61 -8.20
CA ALA A 392 -0.71 8.91 -8.58
C ALA A 392 -0.32 10.32 -8.09
N PRO A 393 0.95 10.55 -7.69
CA PRO A 393 1.42 11.87 -7.30
C PRO A 393 1.49 12.81 -8.51
N ASP A 394 1.56 14.12 -8.23
CA ASP A 394 1.45 15.17 -9.24
C ASP A 394 0.21 14.94 -10.15
N ALA A 395 -0.93 14.75 -9.48
CA ALA A 395 -2.15 14.26 -10.14
C ALA A 395 -2.67 15.20 -11.24
N ASN A 396 -2.36 16.51 -11.18
CA ASN A 396 -2.67 17.44 -12.26
C ASN A 396 -1.92 17.09 -13.54
N LYS A 397 -0.61 16.85 -13.44
CA LYS A 397 0.23 16.41 -14.56
C LYS A 397 -0.23 15.06 -15.11
N VAL A 398 -0.64 14.15 -14.24
CA VAL A 398 -1.24 12.88 -14.65
C VAL A 398 -2.52 13.12 -15.47
N ARG A 399 -3.45 13.95 -14.98
CA ARG A 399 -4.70 14.27 -15.69
C ARG A 399 -4.47 14.95 -17.02
N GLU A 400 -3.48 15.84 -17.12
CA GLU A 400 -3.03 16.44 -18.38
C GLU A 400 -2.60 15.36 -19.38
N GLY A 401 -1.72 14.44 -18.95
CA GLY A 401 -1.28 13.32 -19.76
C GLY A 401 -2.43 12.38 -20.18
N LEU A 402 -3.39 12.12 -19.29
CA LEU A 402 -4.56 11.29 -19.58
C LEU A 402 -5.54 11.97 -20.56
N ALA A 403 -5.55 13.30 -20.64
CA ALA A 403 -6.42 14.08 -21.52
C ALA A 403 -5.94 14.14 -22.98
N ARG A 404 -4.69 13.72 -23.25
CA ARG A 404 -4.10 13.67 -24.58
C ARG A 404 -5.00 12.96 -25.60
N THR A 405 -5.26 13.61 -26.72
CA THR A 405 -6.14 13.07 -27.78
C THR A 405 -5.50 11.92 -28.56
N ASP A 406 -4.17 11.81 -28.53
CA ASP A 406 -3.39 10.77 -29.21
C ASP A 406 -3.09 9.55 -28.31
N LEU A 407 -3.58 9.54 -27.07
CA LEU A 407 -3.46 8.42 -26.13
C LEU A 407 -4.71 7.55 -26.19
N PHE A 408 -4.58 6.31 -26.67
CA PHE A 408 -5.68 5.32 -26.62
C PHE A 408 -5.70 4.60 -25.27
N MET A 409 -6.78 4.77 -24.53
CA MET A 409 -6.89 4.32 -23.14
C MET A 409 -8.00 3.31 -22.94
N VAL A 410 -7.68 2.22 -22.25
CA VAL A 410 -8.64 1.19 -21.83
C VAL A 410 -8.66 1.14 -20.32
N VAL A 411 -9.85 1.11 -19.72
CA VAL A 411 -10.03 0.97 -18.27
C VAL A 411 -10.92 -0.23 -17.97
N HIS A 412 -10.46 -1.13 -17.12
CA HIS A 412 -11.23 -2.29 -16.65
C HIS A 412 -11.51 -2.14 -15.15
N ASP A 413 -12.75 -1.81 -14.82
CA ASP A 413 -13.16 -1.41 -13.47
C ASP A 413 -14.63 -1.81 -13.20
N LEU A 414 -15.02 -1.82 -11.93
CA LEU A 414 -16.41 -2.01 -11.52
C LEU A 414 -17.24 -0.74 -11.76
N PHE A 415 -16.61 0.44 -11.72
CA PHE A 415 -17.29 1.73 -11.77
C PHE A 415 -16.67 2.67 -12.79
N LEU A 416 -17.44 3.67 -13.22
CA LEU A 416 -16.91 4.79 -13.98
C LEU A 416 -16.12 5.73 -13.07
N THR A 417 -14.90 5.31 -12.70
CA THR A 417 -13.96 6.05 -11.85
C THR A 417 -13.44 7.31 -12.53
N ASP A 418 -12.75 8.17 -11.78
CA ASP A 418 -12.11 9.39 -12.29
C ASP A 418 -11.13 9.08 -13.44
N THR A 419 -10.41 7.96 -13.34
CA THR A 419 -9.58 7.46 -14.43
C THR A 419 -10.41 6.97 -15.62
N ALA A 420 -11.52 6.27 -15.38
CA ALA A 420 -12.38 5.75 -16.44
C ALA A 420 -12.99 6.86 -17.31
N LYS A 421 -13.19 8.08 -16.77
CA LYS A 421 -13.67 9.24 -17.54
C LYS A 421 -12.73 9.65 -18.68
N PHE A 422 -11.45 9.27 -18.64
CA PHE A 422 -10.45 9.52 -19.69
C PHE A 422 -10.32 8.36 -20.69
N ALA A 423 -10.99 7.23 -20.45
CA ALA A 423 -10.89 6.04 -21.27
C ALA A 423 -11.56 6.21 -22.63
N ASP A 424 -11.03 5.53 -23.65
CA ASP A 424 -11.68 5.33 -24.93
C ASP A 424 -12.62 4.12 -24.88
N ILE A 425 -12.21 3.08 -24.16
CA ILE A 425 -12.99 1.88 -23.87
C ILE A 425 -13.01 1.62 -22.36
N VAL A 426 -14.19 1.40 -21.80
CA VAL A 426 -14.34 0.93 -20.41
C VAL A 426 -14.93 -0.48 -20.43
N LEU A 427 -14.31 -1.40 -19.70
CA LEU A 427 -14.71 -2.80 -19.60
C LEU A 427 -15.29 -3.07 -18.20
N PRO A 428 -16.42 -3.78 -18.07
CA PRO A 428 -17.00 -4.13 -16.78
C PRO A 428 -16.19 -5.26 -16.11
N ALA A 429 -15.67 -4.96 -14.92
CA ALA A 429 -14.91 -5.92 -14.11
C ALA A 429 -15.79 -6.69 -13.11
N THR A 430 -15.39 -7.93 -12.86
CA THR A 430 -15.95 -8.72 -11.77
C THR A 430 -15.44 -8.27 -10.40
N SER A 431 -16.27 -8.46 -9.37
CA SER A 431 -15.85 -8.26 -7.97
C SER A 431 -15.06 -9.48 -7.47
N ALA A 432 -14.36 -9.34 -6.34
CA ALA A 432 -13.60 -10.45 -5.76
C ALA A 432 -14.47 -11.66 -5.37
N PHE A 433 -15.76 -11.45 -5.06
CA PHE A 433 -16.68 -12.53 -4.70
C PHE A 433 -17.27 -13.25 -5.92
N GLU A 434 -16.90 -12.84 -7.13
CA GLU A 434 -17.30 -13.43 -8.40
C GLU A 434 -16.17 -14.26 -9.04
N ASN A 435 -14.97 -14.20 -8.46
CA ASN A 435 -13.75 -14.76 -9.07
C ASN A 435 -13.17 -15.92 -8.24
N THR A 436 -12.46 -16.81 -8.94
CA THR A 436 -11.52 -17.75 -8.31
C THR A 436 -10.19 -17.04 -8.12
N ASP A 437 -9.60 -17.13 -6.94
CA ASP A 437 -8.28 -16.55 -6.68
C ASP A 437 -7.62 -17.15 -5.43
N PHE A 438 -6.38 -16.75 -5.12
CA PHE A 438 -5.76 -16.96 -3.82
C PHE A 438 -5.08 -15.69 -3.33
N TYR A 439 -4.94 -15.60 -2.01
CA TYR A 439 -4.46 -14.39 -1.35
C TYR A 439 -3.38 -14.73 -0.34
N THR A 440 -2.39 -13.84 -0.25
CA THR A 440 -1.34 -13.89 0.77
C THR A 440 -1.38 -12.59 1.55
N SER A 441 -1.26 -12.67 2.87
CA SER A 441 -1.09 -11.49 3.70
C SER A 441 0.38 -11.00 3.68
N PHE A 442 0.59 -9.75 4.07
CA PHE A 442 1.94 -9.21 4.35
C PHE A 442 2.15 -8.89 5.84
N TRP A 443 1.26 -9.35 6.72
CA TRP A 443 1.33 -9.17 8.18
C TRP A 443 1.27 -10.49 8.96
N HIS A 444 0.29 -11.35 8.69
CA HIS A 444 0.24 -12.72 9.23
C HIS A 444 0.69 -13.79 8.21
N HIS A 445 0.94 -15.00 8.71
CA HIS A 445 1.54 -16.11 7.96
C HIS A 445 0.51 -17.05 7.31
N TYR A 446 -0.66 -16.56 6.89
CA TYR A 446 -1.70 -17.41 6.27
C TYR A 446 -1.94 -17.08 4.80
N ILE A 447 -2.06 -18.13 4.00
CA ILE A 447 -2.51 -18.11 2.60
C ILE A 447 -3.97 -18.59 2.53
N HIS A 448 -4.77 -17.97 1.65
CA HIS A 448 -6.22 -18.20 1.53
C HIS A 448 -6.60 -18.54 0.09
N ILE A 449 -7.63 -19.37 -0.09
CA ILE A 449 -8.33 -19.54 -1.38
C ILE A 449 -9.66 -18.78 -1.38
N GLN A 450 -10.01 -18.24 -2.53
CA GLN A 450 -11.29 -17.64 -2.84
C GLN A 450 -11.94 -18.41 -3.98
N GLU A 451 -13.19 -18.84 -3.79
CA GLU A 451 -14.03 -19.41 -4.85
C GLU A 451 -15.21 -18.45 -5.12
N PRO A 452 -15.75 -18.40 -6.34
CA PRO A 452 -16.90 -17.56 -6.68
C PRO A 452 -18.10 -17.87 -5.77
N VAL A 453 -18.59 -16.85 -5.06
CA VAL A 453 -19.74 -16.94 -4.16
C VAL A 453 -21.04 -16.53 -4.86
N ILE A 454 -20.93 -15.60 -5.80
CA ILE A 454 -22.00 -15.12 -6.68
C ILE A 454 -21.55 -15.18 -8.15
N PRO A 455 -22.46 -15.34 -9.12
CA PRO A 455 -22.08 -15.29 -10.52
C PRO A 455 -21.57 -13.89 -10.89
N PRO A 456 -20.75 -13.76 -11.96
CA PRO A 456 -20.39 -12.47 -12.53
C PRO A 456 -21.61 -11.58 -12.73
N PHE A 457 -21.46 -10.30 -12.38
CA PHE A 457 -22.55 -9.34 -12.51
C PHE A 457 -22.76 -8.94 -13.98
N GLU A 458 -23.94 -9.24 -14.52
CA GLU A 458 -24.28 -8.99 -15.92
C GLU A 458 -23.16 -9.52 -16.86
N ASP A 459 -22.67 -8.70 -17.79
CA ASP A 459 -21.62 -9.09 -18.74
C ASP A 459 -20.19 -8.94 -18.17
N SER A 460 -20.02 -8.71 -16.86
CA SER A 460 -18.70 -8.49 -16.27
C SER A 460 -17.74 -9.67 -16.49
N LYS A 461 -16.45 -9.37 -16.67
CA LYS A 461 -15.40 -10.40 -16.81
C LYS A 461 -14.24 -10.13 -15.86
N SER A 462 -13.60 -11.21 -15.42
CA SER A 462 -12.39 -11.17 -14.59
C SER A 462 -11.18 -10.68 -15.38
N ASN A 463 -10.15 -10.18 -14.69
CA ASN A 463 -8.92 -9.77 -15.36
C ASN A 463 -8.31 -10.95 -16.16
N PRO A 464 -8.17 -12.18 -15.59
CA PRO A 464 -7.72 -13.33 -16.36
C PRO A 464 -8.54 -13.57 -17.64
N ASP A 465 -9.86 -13.53 -17.57
CA ASP A 465 -10.72 -13.78 -18.73
C ASP A 465 -10.57 -12.71 -19.82
N VAL A 466 -10.49 -11.43 -19.45
CA VAL A 466 -10.27 -10.35 -20.41
C VAL A 466 -8.91 -10.51 -21.10
N PHE A 467 -7.85 -10.86 -20.36
CA PHE A 467 -6.54 -11.08 -20.99
C PHE A 467 -6.49 -12.34 -21.86
N ARG A 468 -7.28 -13.39 -21.57
CA ARG A 468 -7.47 -14.53 -22.48
C ARG A 468 -8.16 -14.10 -23.79
N LEU A 469 -9.21 -13.27 -23.70
CA LEU A 469 -9.90 -12.72 -24.87
C LEU A 469 -8.99 -11.80 -25.70
N LEU A 470 -8.20 -10.94 -25.05
CA LEU A 470 -7.22 -10.11 -25.72
C LEU A 470 -6.13 -10.95 -26.39
N ALA A 471 -5.62 -11.99 -25.73
CA ALA A 471 -4.66 -12.92 -26.32
C ALA A 471 -5.21 -13.59 -27.59
N GLN A 472 -6.47 -14.02 -27.56
CA GLN A 472 -7.17 -14.56 -28.72
C GLN A 472 -7.28 -13.51 -29.85
N GLY A 473 -7.71 -12.28 -29.53
CA GLY A 473 -7.83 -11.20 -30.51
C GLY A 473 -6.48 -10.75 -31.11
N MET A 474 -5.39 -10.89 -30.35
CA MET A 474 -4.01 -10.68 -30.82
C MET A 474 -3.43 -11.87 -31.59
N GLY A 475 -4.11 -13.01 -31.62
CA GLY A 475 -3.65 -14.23 -32.29
C GLY A 475 -2.50 -14.95 -31.56
N PHE A 476 -2.44 -14.86 -30.23
CA PHE A 476 -1.46 -15.59 -29.43
C PHE A 476 -1.89 -17.06 -29.29
N GLU A 477 -0.97 -17.98 -29.63
CA GLU A 477 -1.27 -19.42 -29.71
C GLU A 477 -0.65 -20.23 -28.56
N GLU A 478 0.19 -19.59 -27.74
CA GLU A 478 0.89 -20.24 -26.63
C GLU A 478 -0.12 -20.89 -25.66
N PRO A 479 0.10 -22.16 -25.24
CA PRO A 479 -0.84 -22.88 -24.38
C PRO A 479 -1.16 -22.16 -23.07
N SER A 480 -0.23 -21.39 -22.52
CA SER A 480 -0.39 -20.65 -21.26
C SER A 480 -1.52 -19.60 -21.29
N PHE A 481 -2.03 -19.21 -22.48
CA PHE A 481 -3.21 -18.36 -22.63
C PHE A 481 -4.54 -19.13 -22.59
N ARG A 482 -4.50 -20.46 -22.56
CA ARG A 482 -5.68 -21.33 -22.43
C ARG A 482 -5.83 -21.91 -21.03
N ASP A 483 -4.84 -21.72 -20.15
CA ASP A 483 -4.91 -22.13 -18.75
C ASP A 483 -6.09 -21.43 -18.07
N ASP A 484 -6.95 -22.21 -17.41
CA ASP A 484 -7.99 -21.69 -16.54
C ASP A 484 -7.43 -21.23 -15.19
N ASP A 485 -8.25 -20.57 -14.38
CA ASP A 485 -7.81 -19.99 -13.10
C ASP A 485 -7.30 -21.06 -12.13
N GLN A 486 -7.90 -22.26 -12.14
CA GLN A 486 -7.45 -23.37 -11.30
C GLN A 486 -6.06 -23.85 -11.71
N GLU A 487 -5.80 -23.99 -13.00
CA GLU A 487 -4.51 -24.44 -13.52
C GLU A 487 -3.42 -23.40 -13.21
N MET A 488 -3.72 -22.12 -13.33
CA MET A 488 -2.79 -21.04 -12.92
C MET A 488 -2.46 -21.11 -11.42
N MET A 489 -3.44 -21.41 -10.56
CA MET A 489 -3.20 -21.59 -9.12
C MET A 489 -2.33 -22.82 -8.83
N LYS A 490 -2.58 -23.93 -9.51
CA LYS A 490 -1.76 -25.14 -9.38
C LYS A 490 -0.31 -24.86 -9.75
N GLN A 491 -0.07 -24.17 -10.86
CA GLN A 491 1.26 -23.77 -11.28
C GLN A 491 1.93 -22.87 -10.22
N ALA A 492 1.22 -21.86 -9.71
CA ALA A 492 1.72 -20.93 -8.69
C ALA A 492 2.06 -21.61 -7.36
N LEU A 493 1.36 -22.69 -6.99
CA LEU A 493 1.56 -23.45 -5.75
C LEU A 493 2.39 -24.73 -5.95
N SER A 494 3.01 -24.89 -7.12
CA SER A 494 3.87 -26.03 -7.45
C SER A 494 5.35 -25.63 -7.49
N ASN A 495 6.23 -26.61 -7.28
CA ASN A 495 7.69 -26.43 -7.37
C ASN A 495 8.20 -25.23 -6.54
N LEU A 496 7.66 -25.08 -5.32
CA LEU A 496 7.95 -23.96 -4.45
C LEU A 496 9.40 -24.05 -3.94
N THR A 497 10.15 -22.98 -4.13
CA THR A 497 11.48 -22.81 -3.53
C THR A 497 11.41 -22.36 -2.07
N ASN A 498 10.26 -21.81 -1.67
CA ASN A 498 9.99 -21.36 -0.31
C ASN A 498 9.63 -22.57 0.59
N PRO A 499 10.49 -22.94 1.56
CA PRO A 499 10.26 -24.11 2.41
C PRO A 499 9.03 -23.95 3.32
N HIS A 500 8.64 -22.71 3.65
CA HIS A 500 7.52 -22.40 4.53
C HIS A 500 6.16 -22.79 3.92
N LEU A 501 6.09 -22.98 2.60
CA LEU A 501 4.88 -23.38 1.89
C LEU A 501 4.94 -24.81 1.35
N SER A 502 5.89 -25.64 1.81
CA SER A 502 6.08 -27.02 1.32
C SER A 502 4.84 -27.92 1.43
N GLU A 503 3.95 -27.64 2.38
CA GLU A 503 2.69 -28.38 2.57
C GLU A 503 1.49 -27.77 1.81
N VAL A 504 1.65 -26.60 1.20
CA VAL A 504 0.56 -25.87 0.55
C VAL A 504 0.47 -26.27 -0.92
N THR A 505 -0.65 -26.88 -1.28
CA THR A 505 -1.04 -27.21 -2.66
C THR A 505 -2.41 -26.62 -2.96
N TYR A 506 -2.81 -26.55 -4.24
CA TYR A 506 -4.17 -26.14 -4.59
C TYR A 506 -5.23 -27.01 -3.89
N GLU A 507 -5.04 -28.33 -3.89
CA GLU A 507 -5.99 -29.29 -3.32
C GLU A 507 -6.11 -29.15 -1.81
N SER A 508 -4.98 -29.04 -1.09
CA SER A 508 -4.98 -28.85 0.36
C SER A 508 -5.52 -27.49 0.77
N LEU A 509 -5.25 -26.43 0.00
CA LEU A 509 -5.80 -25.11 0.25
C LEU A 509 -7.30 -25.06 -0.06
N LYS A 510 -7.76 -25.75 -1.10
CA LYS A 510 -9.18 -25.93 -1.41
C LYS A 510 -9.92 -26.66 -0.29
N GLU A 511 -9.30 -27.70 0.29
CA GLU A 511 -9.85 -28.43 1.44
C GLU A 511 -9.89 -27.58 2.72
N LYS A 512 -8.76 -26.96 3.08
CA LYS A 512 -8.58 -26.27 4.38
C LYS A 512 -9.00 -24.81 4.39
N ARG A 513 -9.23 -24.20 3.23
CA ARG A 513 -9.58 -22.77 3.00
C ARG A 513 -8.49 -21.77 3.30
N PHE A 514 -7.73 -21.99 4.37
CA PHE A 514 -6.51 -21.27 4.65
C PHE A 514 -5.46 -22.19 5.27
N MET A 515 -4.19 -21.86 5.06
CA MET A 515 -3.07 -22.63 5.60
C MET A 515 -2.00 -21.68 6.13
N LYS A 516 -1.40 -22.04 7.26
CA LYS A 516 -0.28 -21.29 7.84
C LYS A 516 1.03 -21.72 7.17
N ALA A 517 1.94 -20.77 6.96
CA ALA A 517 3.33 -21.05 6.64
C ALA A 517 3.99 -21.81 7.81
N SER A 518 4.79 -22.84 7.52
CA SER A 518 5.47 -23.67 8.52
C SER A 518 6.85 -23.12 8.86
N GLY A 519 7.39 -23.47 10.05
CA GLY A 519 8.78 -23.17 10.40
C GLY A 519 9.14 -21.68 10.49
N THR A 520 8.19 -20.81 10.87
CA THR A 520 8.40 -19.35 10.89
C THR A 520 9.26 -18.86 12.05
N ASN A 521 9.48 -19.70 13.07
CA ASN A 521 10.10 -19.34 14.35
C ASN A 521 11.64 -19.36 14.34
N THR A 522 12.28 -19.58 13.19
CA THR A 522 13.74 -19.73 13.07
C THR A 522 14.39 -18.59 12.28
N ILE A 523 13.78 -17.40 12.26
CA ILE A 523 14.21 -16.27 11.43
C ILE A 523 15.70 -15.94 11.60
N LEU A 524 16.20 -15.91 12.84
CA LEU A 524 17.59 -15.53 13.16
C LEU A 524 18.64 -16.51 12.65
N HIS A 525 18.28 -17.77 12.42
CA HIS A 525 19.24 -18.80 12.05
C HIS A 525 19.42 -18.96 10.53
N ASN A 526 18.55 -18.32 9.74
CA ASN A 526 18.50 -18.47 8.28
C ASN A 526 18.27 -17.13 7.56
N LEU A 527 18.89 -16.04 8.04
CA LEU A 527 18.80 -14.75 7.38
C LEU A 527 19.46 -14.80 6.01
N GLN A 528 18.77 -14.32 4.98
CA GLN A 528 19.26 -14.31 3.60
C GLN A 528 20.13 -13.08 3.29
N THR A 529 20.62 -12.41 4.32
CA THR A 529 21.67 -11.38 4.23
C THR A 529 22.98 -11.99 3.73
N PRO A 530 23.84 -11.23 3.03
CA PRO A 530 25.16 -11.71 2.60
C PRO A 530 26.01 -12.36 3.71
N SER A 531 25.94 -11.83 4.95
CA SER A 531 26.67 -12.38 6.10
C SER A 531 25.97 -13.53 6.84
N GLY A 532 24.71 -13.83 6.51
CA GLY A 532 23.86 -14.74 7.30
C GLY A 532 23.46 -14.20 8.69
N LYS A 533 23.73 -12.92 8.98
CA LYS A 533 23.49 -12.24 10.26
C LYS A 533 22.76 -10.91 10.03
N ILE A 534 22.24 -10.29 11.10
CA ILE A 534 21.67 -8.94 11.02
C ILE A 534 22.77 -7.94 10.68
N GLU A 535 22.65 -7.25 9.55
CA GLU A 535 23.67 -6.31 9.06
C GLU A 535 23.43 -4.88 9.59
N LEU A 536 24.03 -4.56 10.74
CA LEU A 536 24.05 -3.20 11.27
C LEU A 536 25.00 -2.32 10.45
N TYR A 537 26.14 -2.88 10.03
CA TYR A 537 26.94 -2.39 8.91
C TYR A 537 26.65 -3.25 7.69
N SER A 538 26.20 -2.64 6.58
CA SER A 538 25.93 -3.38 5.33
C SER A 538 26.93 -2.98 4.25
N LYS A 539 27.76 -3.94 3.83
CA LYS A 539 28.69 -3.73 2.71
C LYS A 539 27.95 -3.58 1.39
N GLN A 540 26.83 -4.28 1.22
CA GLN A 540 26.02 -4.19 0.02
C GLN A 540 25.47 -2.76 -0.18
N MET A 541 25.03 -2.10 0.89
CA MET A 541 24.59 -0.71 0.80
C MET A 541 25.68 0.24 0.33
N GLU A 542 26.93 0.04 0.78
CA GLU A 542 28.07 0.82 0.30
C GLU A 542 28.30 0.64 -1.21
N LEU A 543 28.18 -0.60 -1.70
CA LEU A 543 28.29 -0.93 -3.13
C LEU A 543 27.16 -0.31 -3.95
N ASP A 544 25.96 -0.24 -3.37
CA ASP A 544 24.78 0.35 -4.00
C ASP A 544 24.75 1.89 -3.88
N GLY A 545 25.78 2.49 -3.26
CA GLY A 545 25.97 3.95 -3.18
C GLY A 545 25.34 4.64 -1.96
N TYR A 546 24.94 3.88 -0.94
CA TYR A 546 24.35 4.40 0.29
C TYR A 546 25.33 4.33 1.47
N PRO A 547 25.09 5.09 2.56
CA PRO A 547 25.81 4.90 3.82
C PRO A 547 25.72 3.46 4.33
N ALA A 548 26.87 2.86 4.63
CA ALA A 548 26.96 1.49 5.15
C ALA A 548 26.36 1.35 6.55
N LEU A 549 26.31 2.42 7.33
CA LEU A 549 25.67 2.50 8.65
C LEU A 549 24.35 3.28 8.56
N PRO A 550 23.35 2.98 9.42
CA PRO A 550 22.15 3.79 9.56
C PRO A 550 22.51 5.26 9.80
N THR A 551 22.03 6.16 8.94
CA THR A 551 22.43 7.57 8.92
C THR A 551 21.21 8.44 8.67
N TYR A 552 21.04 9.54 9.42
CA TYR A 552 19.97 10.49 9.13
C TYR A 552 20.34 11.36 7.92
N ILE A 553 19.47 11.35 6.91
CA ILE A 553 19.55 12.20 5.72
C ILE A 553 18.30 13.07 5.73
N PRO A 554 18.39 14.41 5.73
CA PRO A 554 17.22 15.28 5.67
C PRO A 554 16.39 15.07 4.40
N ILE A 555 15.08 15.30 4.48
CA ILE A 555 14.21 15.33 3.30
C ILE A 555 14.58 16.49 2.37
N ILE A 556 14.23 16.37 1.09
CA ILE A 556 14.52 17.39 0.09
C ILE A 556 13.58 18.58 0.31
N GLN A 557 14.14 19.78 0.43
CA GLN A 557 13.38 21.02 0.37
C GLN A 557 13.16 21.38 -1.11
N ASP A 558 11.95 21.12 -1.60
CA ASP A 558 11.59 21.34 -3.02
C ASP A 558 10.98 22.73 -3.31
N SER A 559 10.71 23.50 -2.25
CA SER A 559 10.09 24.83 -2.32
C SER A 559 10.29 25.58 -0.99
N ASP A 560 10.03 26.89 -1.01
CA ASP A 560 10.13 27.77 0.17
C ASP A 560 8.80 27.89 0.94
N TYR A 561 7.79 27.09 0.59
CA TYR A 561 6.53 27.05 1.33
C TYR A 561 6.76 26.61 2.79
N PRO A 562 6.13 27.28 3.76
CA PRO A 562 6.52 27.13 5.17
C PRO A 562 6.06 25.82 5.81
N LEU A 563 4.97 25.21 5.34
CA LEU A 563 4.35 24.05 5.99
C LEU A 563 4.75 22.75 5.30
N LEU A 564 5.22 21.77 6.08
CA LEU A 564 5.35 20.38 5.64
C LEU A 564 3.97 19.75 5.48
N TYR A 565 3.78 19.00 4.39
CA TYR A 565 2.48 18.45 4.03
C TYR A 565 2.48 16.93 3.98
N VAL A 566 1.53 16.32 4.70
CA VAL A 566 1.35 14.86 4.77
C VAL A 566 -0.09 14.48 4.42
N PRO A 567 -0.36 13.92 3.23
CA PRO A 567 -1.66 13.38 2.87
C PRO A 567 -1.86 11.96 3.41
N THR A 568 -2.65 11.81 4.47
CA THR A 568 -2.88 10.49 5.09
C THR A 568 -4.17 9.82 4.60
N ALA A 569 -4.28 8.51 4.81
CA ALA A 569 -5.44 7.73 4.38
C ALA A 569 -6.71 7.99 5.20
N ASN A 570 -7.87 7.89 4.54
CA ASN A 570 -9.20 7.89 5.18
C ASN A 570 -9.43 6.68 6.10
N HIS A 571 -10.39 6.80 7.01
CA HIS A 571 -10.80 5.69 7.87
C HIS A 571 -11.74 4.70 7.15
N ASN A 572 -12.75 5.23 6.47
CA ASN A 572 -13.82 4.45 5.84
C ASN A 572 -13.65 4.26 4.33
N PHE A 573 -12.58 4.80 3.73
CA PHE A 573 -12.17 4.45 2.37
C PHE A 573 -10.93 3.57 2.40
N LEU A 574 -10.68 2.89 1.28
CA LEU A 574 -9.39 2.28 1.01
C LEU A 574 -8.82 2.92 -0.25
N ASN A 575 -7.90 3.87 -0.06
CA ASN A 575 -7.51 4.80 -1.12
C ASN A 575 -8.78 5.43 -1.72
N THR A 576 -9.04 5.24 -3.01
CA THR A 576 -10.24 5.73 -3.69
C THR A 576 -11.39 4.72 -3.72
N ILE A 577 -11.18 3.46 -3.27
CA ILE A 577 -12.28 2.50 -3.13
C ILE A 577 -13.20 2.99 -2.02
N PHE A 578 -14.51 2.94 -2.29
CA PHE A 578 -15.59 3.47 -1.46
C PHE A 578 -15.74 4.99 -1.44
N SER A 579 -14.81 5.74 -2.03
CA SER A 579 -14.91 7.22 -2.11
C SER A 579 -16.09 7.71 -2.96
N ASN A 580 -16.68 6.83 -3.78
CA ASN A 580 -17.87 7.06 -4.58
C ASN A 580 -19.14 6.42 -3.99
N ASN A 581 -19.06 5.76 -2.83
CA ASN A 581 -20.19 5.07 -2.22
C ASN A 581 -20.82 5.93 -1.11
N GLU A 582 -22.11 6.23 -1.22
CA GLU A 582 -22.82 7.14 -0.31
C GLU A 582 -22.69 6.77 1.16
N LYS A 583 -22.75 5.47 1.49
CA LYS A 583 -22.68 5.00 2.87
C LYS A 583 -21.33 5.34 3.48
N HIS A 584 -20.26 5.04 2.76
CA HIS A 584 -18.90 5.33 3.21
C HIS A 584 -18.63 6.83 3.27
N ILE A 585 -19.11 7.61 2.29
CA ILE A 585 -19.02 9.08 2.31
C ILE A 585 -19.68 9.63 3.58
N LYS A 586 -20.90 9.20 3.91
CA LYS A 586 -21.62 9.61 5.13
C LYS A 586 -20.86 9.23 6.41
N MET A 587 -20.18 8.07 6.43
CA MET A 587 -19.37 7.62 7.57
C MET A 587 -18.07 8.42 7.72
N GLU A 588 -17.44 8.79 6.60
CA GLU A 588 -16.22 9.61 6.57
C GLU A 588 -16.48 11.08 6.89
N LYS A 589 -17.72 11.54 6.62
CA LYS A 589 -18.23 12.90 6.82
C LYS A 589 -17.72 13.87 5.75
N GLU A 590 -16.56 14.49 5.98
CA GLU A 590 -16.04 15.57 5.16
C GLU A 590 -14.51 15.46 5.02
N PRO A 591 -13.90 15.97 3.94
CA PRO A 591 -12.45 16.14 3.84
C PRO A 591 -11.95 17.10 4.91
N LYS A 592 -10.78 16.81 5.49
CA LYS A 592 -10.21 17.60 6.59
C LYS A 592 -8.73 17.87 6.42
N LEU A 593 -8.32 19.06 6.82
CA LEU A 593 -6.93 19.45 7.04
C LEU A 593 -6.69 19.66 8.54
N PHE A 594 -5.77 18.94 9.15
CA PHE A 594 -5.33 19.19 10.52
C PHE A 594 -4.20 20.21 10.52
N MET A 595 -4.33 21.25 11.35
CA MET A 595 -3.36 22.34 11.48
C MET A 595 -3.12 22.66 12.96
N ASN A 596 -1.90 23.06 13.29
CA ASN A 596 -1.55 23.50 14.63
C ASN A 596 -2.19 24.85 14.97
N LEU A 597 -2.58 25.08 16.23
CA LEU A 597 -3.12 26.35 16.72
C LEU A 597 -2.21 27.54 16.36
N HIS A 598 -0.89 27.41 16.55
CA HIS A 598 0.06 28.49 16.26
C HIS A 598 0.08 28.86 14.77
N ASP A 599 0.08 27.85 13.88
CA ASP A 599 0.08 28.08 12.44
C ASP A 599 -1.22 28.72 11.95
N ALA A 600 -2.33 28.39 12.59
CA ALA A 600 -3.65 28.94 12.31
C ALA A 600 -3.74 30.41 12.76
N GLU A 601 -3.27 30.74 13.97
CA GLU A 601 -3.21 32.11 14.48
C GLU A 601 -2.37 33.03 13.57
N LEU A 602 -1.20 32.56 13.12
CA LEU A 602 -0.34 33.31 12.19
C LEU A 602 -1.01 33.61 10.84
N ARG A 603 -2.00 32.79 10.45
CA ARG A 603 -2.70 32.88 9.17
C ARG A 603 -4.11 33.47 9.28
N GLY A 604 -4.57 33.79 10.48
CA GLY A 604 -5.94 34.24 10.72
C GLY A 604 -7.00 33.20 10.35
N ILE A 605 -6.70 31.92 10.57
CA ILE A 605 -7.58 30.79 10.27
C ILE A 605 -8.27 30.34 11.56
N GLU A 606 -9.60 30.20 11.55
CA GLU A 606 -10.38 29.65 12.65
C GLU A 606 -10.71 28.16 12.42
N ASP A 607 -11.04 27.42 13.50
CA ASP A 607 -11.50 26.04 13.36
C ASP A 607 -12.79 26.01 12.52
N LYS A 608 -12.89 25.05 11.59
CA LYS A 608 -13.99 24.89 10.62
C LYS A 608 -14.02 25.83 9.43
N ASP A 609 -13.05 26.72 9.28
CA ASP A 609 -12.92 27.46 8.03
C ASP A 609 -12.70 26.52 6.85
N LEU A 610 -13.30 26.88 5.70
CA LEU A 610 -12.90 26.32 4.43
C LEU A 610 -11.58 26.96 4.03
N VAL A 611 -10.53 26.17 3.86
CA VAL A 611 -9.19 26.65 3.52
C VAL A 611 -8.75 26.14 2.15
N ARG A 612 -8.02 27.00 1.44
CA ARG A 612 -7.27 26.64 0.24
C ARG A 612 -5.89 26.17 0.65
N ILE A 613 -5.45 25.05 0.11
CA ILE A 613 -4.11 24.47 0.28
C ILE A 613 -3.46 24.44 -1.10
N TRP A 614 -2.26 24.99 -1.25
CA TRP A 614 -1.62 25.06 -2.57
C TRP A 614 -0.10 24.96 -2.53
N ASN A 615 0.46 24.61 -3.68
CA ASN A 615 1.86 24.78 -4.05
C ASN A 615 1.97 24.89 -5.58
N ASP A 616 3.17 24.79 -6.14
CA ASP A 616 3.42 24.99 -7.57
C ASP A 616 2.81 23.89 -8.47
N ARG A 617 2.40 22.76 -7.90
CA ARG A 617 1.80 21.63 -8.64
C ARG A 617 0.28 21.71 -8.70
N GLY A 618 -0.36 22.36 -7.72
CA GLY A 618 -1.81 22.44 -7.68
C GLY A 618 -2.38 22.98 -6.39
N GLU A 619 -3.69 22.79 -6.25
CA GLU A 619 -4.46 23.23 -5.09
C GLU A 619 -5.61 22.29 -4.77
N CYS A 620 -6.05 22.31 -3.52
CA CYS A 620 -7.32 21.74 -3.10
C CYS A 620 -7.93 22.57 -1.95
N GLU A 621 -9.18 22.28 -1.62
CA GLU A 621 -9.95 22.95 -0.58
C GLU A 621 -10.50 21.92 0.41
N MET A 622 -10.40 22.25 1.70
CA MET A 622 -10.84 21.38 2.79
C MET A 622 -11.30 22.19 3.99
N THR A 623 -12.17 21.60 4.82
CA THR A 623 -12.48 22.13 6.14
C THR A 623 -11.27 21.94 7.06
N VAL A 624 -10.76 23.01 7.66
CA VAL A 624 -9.66 22.92 8.62
C VAL A 624 -10.16 22.41 9.98
N SER A 625 -9.31 21.63 10.64
CA SER A 625 -9.44 21.20 12.02
C SER A 625 -8.23 21.71 12.80
N VAL A 626 -8.40 22.83 13.48
CA VAL A 626 -7.33 23.49 14.24
C VAL A 626 -7.20 22.84 15.62
N GLY A 627 -5.97 22.57 16.06
CA GLY A 627 -5.72 22.00 17.39
C GLY A 627 -4.26 21.64 17.63
N GLU A 628 -4.00 20.71 18.56
CA GLU A 628 -2.66 20.22 18.89
C GLU A 628 -2.42 18.79 18.37
N HIS A 629 -3.10 18.44 17.26
CA HIS A 629 -3.02 17.10 16.68
C HIS A 629 -1.76 16.87 15.84
N VAL A 630 -1.07 17.95 15.46
CA VAL A 630 0.15 17.99 14.65
C VAL A 630 1.09 19.04 15.25
N LEU A 631 2.39 18.93 14.99
CA LEU A 631 3.38 19.93 15.41
C LEU A 631 3.23 21.24 14.60
N PRO A 632 3.69 22.39 15.15
CA PRO A 632 3.83 23.61 14.37
C PRO A 632 4.69 23.39 13.11
N GLY A 633 4.34 24.05 12.00
CA GLY A 633 4.98 23.89 10.70
C GLY A 633 4.54 22.65 9.92
N VAL A 634 3.55 21.89 10.42
CA VAL A 634 3.07 20.64 9.79
C VAL A 634 1.56 20.70 9.59
N VAL A 635 1.12 20.33 8.38
CA VAL A 635 -0.30 20.12 8.08
C VAL A 635 -0.54 18.72 7.51
N VAL A 636 -1.65 18.12 7.92
CA VAL A 636 -2.01 16.75 7.55
C VAL A 636 -3.41 16.73 6.97
N SER A 637 -3.58 16.27 5.74
CA SER A 637 -4.92 16.06 5.17
C SER A 637 -5.38 14.61 5.29
N LEU A 638 -6.69 14.41 5.26
CA LEU A 638 -7.29 13.09 5.09
C LEU A 638 -7.80 12.89 3.66
N GLY A 639 -7.18 11.95 2.97
CA GLY A 639 -7.90 11.10 2.03
C GLY A 639 -7.73 11.34 0.54
N LEU A 640 -8.35 10.43 -0.22
CA LEU A 640 -8.47 10.46 -1.68
C LEU A 640 -9.95 10.38 -2.05
N TRP A 641 -10.61 11.54 -1.98
CA TRP A 641 -12.03 11.68 -2.29
C TRP A 641 -12.25 11.59 -3.81
N ALA A 642 -13.38 11.00 -4.22
CA ALA A 642 -13.81 11.03 -5.62
C ALA A 642 -14.13 12.47 -6.06
N ASP A 643 -13.95 12.78 -7.34
CA ASP A 643 -14.32 14.09 -7.87
C ASP A 643 -15.83 14.31 -7.77
N GLN A 644 -16.22 15.51 -7.33
CA GLN A 644 -17.59 16.01 -7.40
C GLN A 644 -17.60 17.34 -8.13
N THR A 645 -18.65 17.58 -8.91
CA THR A 645 -18.78 18.81 -9.71
C THR A 645 -18.77 20.04 -8.79
N GLY A 646 -17.86 20.98 -9.07
CA GLY A 646 -17.73 22.22 -8.30
C GLY A 646 -16.81 22.13 -7.07
N GLU A 647 -16.24 20.96 -6.78
CA GLU A 647 -15.38 20.76 -5.61
C GLU A 647 -13.91 20.54 -6.00
N LYS A 648 -12.98 21.13 -5.24
CA LYS A 648 -11.53 21.00 -5.45
C LYS A 648 -10.91 20.09 -4.41
N ARG A 649 -10.92 18.76 -4.62
CA ARG A 649 -10.48 17.78 -3.60
C ARG A 649 -9.26 16.93 -4.00
N LEU A 650 -8.55 17.31 -5.04
CA LEU A 650 -7.43 16.53 -5.60
C LEU A 650 -6.16 16.65 -4.74
N VAL A 651 -6.13 15.95 -3.60
CA VAL A 651 -5.02 15.94 -2.64
C VAL A 651 -3.67 15.63 -3.28
N ASN A 652 -3.62 14.61 -4.13
CA ASN A 652 -2.35 14.19 -4.73
C ASN A 652 -1.83 15.15 -5.81
N ALA A 653 -2.57 16.20 -6.18
CA ALA A 653 -2.00 17.31 -6.95
C ALA A 653 -0.90 18.04 -6.18
N LEU A 654 -0.95 18.03 -4.84
CA LEU A 654 0.03 18.71 -3.99
C LEU A 654 1.29 17.87 -3.75
N THR A 655 1.26 16.58 -4.09
CA THR A 655 2.34 15.64 -3.75
C THR A 655 3.42 15.57 -4.82
N PRO A 656 4.70 15.42 -4.43
CA PRO A 656 5.78 15.30 -5.39
C PRO A 656 5.81 13.92 -6.06
N ASN A 657 6.18 13.88 -7.34
CA ASN A 657 6.31 12.66 -8.13
C ASN A 657 7.75 12.07 -8.14
N ARG A 658 8.69 12.69 -7.42
CA ARG A 658 10.05 12.18 -7.25
C ARG A 658 10.06 10.88 -6.45
N VAL A 659 11.12 10.11 -6.60
CA VAL A 659 11.25 8.80 -5.96
C VAL A 659 12.10 8.87 -4.69
N ALA A 660 11.80 7.99 -3.73
CA ALA A 660 12.55 7.85 -2.50
C ALA A 660 13.98 7.32 -2.76
N ASP A 661 14.84 7.47 -1.75
CA ASP A 661 16.23 7.02 -1.70
C ASP A 661 16.41 5.57 -2.18
N MET A 662 15.48 4.68 -1.84
CA MET A 662 15.58 3.25 -2.14
C MET A 662 14.37 2.73 -2.91
N GLY A 663 14.61 1.78 -3.80
CA GLY A 663 13.57 0.98 -4.46
C GLY A 663 12.61 1.74 -5.37
N GLY A 664 12.87 3.03 -5.63
CA GLY A 664 11.98 3.86 -6.45
C GLY A 664 10.62 4.16 -5.80
N GLY A 665 10.55 4.15 -4.46
CA GLY A 665 9.31 4.36 -3.69
C GLY A 665 8.71 5.76 -3.82
N ALA A 666 7.49 5.95 -3.33
CA ALA A 666 6.81 7.25 -3.36
C ALA A 666 7.28 8.19 -2.24
N THR A 667 7.25 9.50 -2.49
CA THR A 667 7.66 10.57 -1.56
C THR A 667 6.50 11.48 -1.17
N PHE A 668 5.28 10.94 -1.09
CA PHE A 668 4.04 11.68 -0.82
C PHE A 668 4.15 12.66 0.35
N PHE A 669 4.96 12.34 1.37
CA PHE A 669 5.03 13.04 2.66
C PHE A 669 6.20 14.01 2.73
N SER A 670 6.89 14.25 1.61
CA SER A 670 8.00 15.20 1.51
C SER A 670 7.65 16.52 0.82
N GLY A 671 6.36 16.79 0.62
CA GLY A 671 5.89 18.03 -0.01
C GLY A 671 5.79 19.19 0.98
N ARG A 672 5.78 20.40 0.46
CA ARG A 672 5.44 21.63 1.20
C ARG A 672 4.27 22.36 0.55
N VAL A 673 3.53 23.10 1.36
CA VAL A 673 2.33 23.85 0.96
C VAL A 673 2.22 25.16 1.74
N GLU A 674 1.40 26.06 1.23
CA GLU A 674 0.81 27.15 1.99
C GLU A 674 -0.69 26.94 2.16
N VAL A 675 -1.26 27.59 3.19
CA VAL A 675 -2.68 27.52 3.52
C VAL A 675 -3.23 28.92 3.83
N SER A 676 -4.45 29.20 3.38
CA SER A 676 -5.19 30.43 3.64
C SER A 676 -6.70 30.15 3.63
N VAL A 677 -7.49 31.05 4.20
CA VAL A 677 -8.95 30.99 4.12
C VAL A 677 -9.37 31.02 2.65
N SER A 678 -10.24 30.10 2.24
CA SER A 678 -10.83 30.16 0.90
C SER A 678 -11.88 31.26 0.86
N HIS A 679 -11.75 32.18 -0.09
CA HIS A 679 -12.77 33.18 -0.35
C HIS A 679 -13.69 32.63 -1.45
N SER A 680 -14.98 32.53 -1.18
CA SER A 680 -15.93 32.21 -2.24
C SER A 680 -15.88 33.35 -3.27
N ASN A 681 -15.62 33.01 -4.53
CA ASN A 681 -15.76 33.94 -5.65
C ASN A 681 -17.26 34.21 -5.92
N ASP A 682 -17.98 34.74 -4.93
CA ASP A 682 -19.33 35.29 -5.11
C ASP A 682 -19.30 36.79 -5.46
N GLU A 683 -18.12 37.34 -5.79
CA GLU A 683 -17.93 38.73 -6.24
C GLU A 683 -17.39 38.85 -7.67
N GLU A 684 -17.89 38.05 -8.62
CA GLU A 684 -17.90 38.44 -10.04
C GLU A 684 -19.22 38.01 -10.68
N SER A 685 -20.27 38.79 -10.41
CA SER A 685 -21.54 38.79 -11.14
C SER A 685 -21.64 40.00 -12.06
#